data_AF-A0A4R4ZMV0-F1
#
_entry.id   AF-A0A4R4ZMV0-F1
#
_cell.length_a   1.000
_cell.length_b   1.000
_cell.length_c   1.000
_cell.angle_alpha   90.00
_cell.angle_beta   90.00
_cell.angle_gamma   90.00
#
_symmetry.space_group_name_H-M   'P 1'
#
loop_
_entity.id
_entity.type
_entity.pdbx_description
1 polymer ?
#
loop_
_entity_poly.entity_id
_entity_poly.type
_entity_poly.pdbx_seq_one_letter_code
_entity_poly.pdbx_strand_id
1 'polypeptide(L)'
;MGRRRALLVATYEYDDTGLRQLVSPAQDAEALAEVLEDPAIAGYEVQVLINQPSSHVGEVIDEFYATAGRDDQTLLYFSGHGVKDDNGRLYLAMKNTKRDRLRFTALPAHMVNEAVNDSRARQKLLILDCCYGGAYAVQQFAKADSAVDTKAELGGRGRIVLTATEATQYAFEGAKVHGQASQSVFTRCIVEGLRSGAADLNADGDITADELYQYAYDAVVAEQPNQRPQQIADVQGRTVIAANPHWELPARIVTDLESPLHRDAAVQQLGRLLQATNERVRRTARAKLEELLTNDSRAVSAAAQAYLDSPPPRPEPIAAPIPVRRPTGPTFGAAARASARRWRHRLRGPAAKVRAAASSWWIVGPFALAAGLAITAAARDITPYLIAVAAVLTCAVATQFRASGPAFAAGMLPPAVLSTAIVAGDPTNWNSLSTVLFRAAHIAWLAAAAVGLFRWRPSKPSLRIGLLVPAAIAAALVLIVVVEDYRSPHQYKAVPHLTYPAIVGLIAAEFALIGPLFTFGRIFTVGWVVGGFAVWLGLFSGSEGLAAPWQAVVALLVVWLLIGVLTIARPPRTGVPIRRLVMMAPLLAPAVLGAVAFAVVPAASQTPFAAALALSPDDRILYAADFSNDRVVKIDTTTREQVGDALRVGDEPSRILLSPDSTTLYVANAGAGSISVVDVAAWKIIGTPIAVAPDSVELSLSPVKRRLYALSAKSETITEIDTDTRQTVGGPLASGPNPGDIAVDAKGERLYVANQDAGTVSVIDTTTRQPARNPIKVGSEPGDLALGPDGALYVIGRSSYSVINTKVETSRPTPFTLPADSRVAVADSKNLYVLGRSGRDDTFRVVDVGSRQVIRSLTDDLGFAVGLAVSADGRRIYVSNFSQPGIVVLDGAGPKAVGVIGLKR
;
A
#
# COMPACT_ATOMS: atom_id res chain seq x y z
N MET A 1 26.06 -27.20 24.09
CA MET A 1 24.66 -26.77 23.99
C MET A 1 24.66 -25.26 24.13
N GLY A 2 23.98 -24.55 23.22
CA GLY A 2 23.79 -23.11 23.41
C GLY A 2 22.83 -22.83 24.55
N ARG A 3 22.91 -21.63 25.11
CA ARG A 3 22.08 -21.17 26.22
C ARG A 3 20.71 -20.74 25.72
N ARG A 4 19.70 -20.90 26.56
CA ARG A 4 18.37 -20.34 26.36
C ARG A 4 18.27 -19.09 27.22
N ARG A 5 18.06 -17.94 26.61
CA ARG A 5 18.05 -16.64 27.32
C ARG A 5 16.76 -15.91 27.01
N ALA A 6 16.10 -15.39 28.03
CA ALA A 6 14.87 -14.60 27.86
C ALA A 6 15.01 -13.24 28.52
N LEU A 7 14.52 -12.21 27.84
CA LEU A 7 14.37 -10.86 28.37
C LEU A 7 12.90 -10.49 28.31
N LEU A 8 12.30 -10.23 29.47
CA LEU A 8 10.88 -9.90 29.62
C LEU A 8 10.79 -8.44 30.06
N VAL A 9 10.14 -7.61 29.25
CA VAL A 9 9.95 -6.18 29.52
C VAL A 9 8.46 -5.93 29.75
N ALA A 10 8.11 -5.49 30.94
CA ALA A 10 6.75 -5.14 31.32
C ALA A 10 6.68 -3.68 31.76
N THR A 11 5.85 -2.89 31.09
CA THR A 11 5.57 -1.51 31.48
C THR A 11 4.07 -1.36 31.68
N TYR A 12 3.69 -1.01 32.90
CA TYR A 12 2.30 -0.73 33.27
C TYR A 12 2.13 0.60 33.98
N GLU A 13 3.24 1.17 34.51
CA GLU A 13 3.27 2.54 35.00
C GLU A 13 3.89 3.50 33.98
N TYR A 14 3.24 4.66 33.80
CA TYR A 14 3.71 5.72 32.90
C TYR A 14 3.70 7.08 33.59
N ASP A 15 4.78 7.86 33.41
CA ASP A 15 4.91 9.22 33.93
C ASP A 15 3.99 10.22 33.20
N ASP A 16 3.67 9.93 31.92
CA ASP A 16 2.75 10.73 31.10
C ASP A 16 1.30 10.33 31.35
N THR A 17 0.49 11.28 31.84
CA THR A 17 -0.91 11.08 32.18
C THR A 17 -1.81 10.75 30.97
N GLY A 18 -1.32 10.98 29.75
CA GLY A 18 -1.97 10.61 28.51
C GLY A 18 -1.81 9.14 28.14
N LEU A 19 -0.96 8.37 28.84
CA LEU A 19 -0.88 6.92 28.73
C LEU A 19 -1.64 6.27 29.90
N ARG A 20 -2.60 5.40 29.57
CA ARG A 20 -3.37 4.68 30.58
C ARG A 20 -2.46 3.69 31.31
N GLN A 21 -2.51 3.68 32.64
CA GLN A 21 -1.83 2.68 33.46
C GLN A 21 -2.47 1.30 33.21
N LEU A 22 -1.65 0.28 33.08
CA LEU A 22 -2.09 -1.11 32.86
C LEU A 22 -2.08 -1.88 34.18
N VAL A 23 -2.78 -3.01 34.24
CA VAL A 23 -2.88 -3.81 35.47
C VAL A 23 -2.12 -5.13 35.34
N SER A 24 -2.19 -5.78 34.19
CA SER A 24 -1.66 -7.12 33.97
C SER A 24 -0.16 -7.26 33.63
N PRO A 25 0.55 -6.31 32.99
CA PRO A 25 1.88 -6.57 32.43
C PRO A 25 2.91 -7.14 33.40
N ALA A 26 2.89 -6.68 34.66
CA ALA A 26 3.81 -7.20 35.70
C ALA A 26 3.55 -8.70 35.95
N GLN A 27 2.27 -9.05 36.17
CA GLN A 27 1.85 -10.40 36.50
C GLN A 27 2.00 -11.33 35.30
N ASP A 28 1.74 -10.82 34.09
CA ASP A 28 1.92 -11.57 32.84
C ASP A 28 3.41 -11.91 32.63
N ALA A 29 4.32 -10.94 32.85
CA ALA A 29 5.75 -11.18 32.79
C ALA A 29 6.24 -12.13 33.90
N GLU A 30 5.77 -11.98 35.13
CA GLU A 30 6.12 -12.89 36.24
C GLU A 30 5.64 -14.33 35.97
N ALA A 31 4.39 -14.51 35.51
CA ALA A 31 3.83 -15.82 35.20
C ALA A 31 4.54 -16.49 34.01
N LEU A 32 4.93 -15.70 33.00
CA LEU A 32 5.73 -16.21 31.88
C LEU A 32 7.17 -16.53 32.30
N ALA A 33 7.78 -15.74 33.17
CA ALA A 33 9.10 -16.02 33.73
C ALA A 33 9.12 -17.36 34.46
N GLU A 34 8.12 -17.63 35.30
CA GLU A 34 8.01 -18.88 36.08
C GLU A 34 8.06 -20.13 35.18
N VAL A 35 7.29 -20.16 34.10
CA VAL A 35 7.27 -21.31 33.17
C VAL A 35 8.51 -21.36 32.27
N LEU A 36 9.12 -20.22 31.96
CA LEU A 36 10.33 -20.16 31.15
C LEU A 36 11.58 -20.60 31.94
N GLU A 37 11.68 -20.23 33.22
CA GLU A 37 12.79 -20.61 34.10
C GLU A 37 12.77 -22.09 34.50
N ASP A 38 11.58 -22.70 34.60
CA ASP A 38 11.44 -24.10 35.01
C ASP A 38 12.21 -25.03 34.06
N PRO A 39 13.26 -25.74 34.53
CA PRO A 39 14.06 -26.63 33.69
C PRO A 39 13.30 -27.88 33.21
N ALA A 40 12.18 -28.23 33.84
CA ALA A 40 11.29 -29.30 33.38
C ALA A 40 10.39 -28.86 32.22
N ILE A 41 10.17 -27.54 32.07
CA ILE A 41 9.36 -26.96 31.00
C ILE A 41 10.27 -26.37 29.91
N ALA A 42 11.04 -25.31 30.19
CA ALA A 42 11.75 -24.57 29.14
C ALA A 42 13.23 -24.28 29.44
N GLY A 43 13.60 -24.04 30.71
CA GLY A 43 14.98 -23.87 31.18
C GLY A 43 15.72 -22.66 30.60
N TYR A 44 15.05 -21.50 30.50
CA TYR A 44 15.66 -20.23 30.10
C TYR A 44 16.34 -19.52 31.28
N GLU A 45 17.45 -18.85 31.01
CA GLU A 45 17.99 -17.79 31.86
C GLU A 45 17.13 -16.52 31.62
N VAL A 46 16.25 -16.19 32.55
CA VAL A 46 15.28 -15.09 32.39
C VAL A 46 15.75 -13.84 33.11
N GLN A 47 15.61 -12.68 32.46
CA GLN A 47 15.77 -11.35 33.05
C GLN A 47 14.46 -10.58 32.87
N VAL A 48 13.92 -10.03 33.95
CA VAL A 48 12.66 -9.26 33.92
C VAL A 48 12.94 -7.77 34.21
N LEU A 49 12.44 -6.89 33.36
CA LEU A 49 12.48 -5.44 33.51
C LEU A 49 11.07 -4.89 33.70
N ILE A 50 10.78 -4.37 34.89
CA ILE A 50 9.48 -3.79 35.22
C ILE A 50 9.59 -2.26 35.34
N ASN A 51 8.73 -1.54 34.63
CA ASN A 51 8.58 -0.08 34.72
C ASN A 51 9.93 0.68 34.63
N GLN A 52 10.83 0.23 33.76
CA GLN A 52 12.14 0.84 33.56
C GLN A 52 12.08 1.96 32.51
N PRO A 53 12.99 2.96 32.58
CA PRO A 53 13.05 4.01 31.57
C PRO A 53 13.64 3.49 30.25
N SER A 54 13.27 4.14 29.15
CA SER A 54 13.65 3.74 27.79
C SER A 54 15.15 3.59 27.55
N SER A 55 15.98 4.43 28.19
CA SER A 55 17.44 4.35 28.06
C SER A 55 18.00 3.06 28.64
N HIS A 56 17.50 2.65 29.81
CA HIS A 56 17.98 1.44 30.48
C HIS A 56 17.49 0.18 29.76
N VAL A 57 16.21 0.15 29.35
CA VAL A 57 15.66 -0.98 28.59
C VAL A 57 16.40 -1.14 27.25
N GLY A 58 16.68 -0.04 26.55
CA GLY A 58 17.43 -0.07 25.30
C GLY A 58 18.85 -0.62 25.46
N GLU A 59 19.56 -0.20 26.51
CA GLU A 59 20.91 -0.71 26.84
C GLU A 59 20.90 -2.22 27.13
N VAL A 60 19.93 -2.69 27.93
CA VAL A 60 19.81 -4.12 28.27
C VAL A 60 19.44 -4.96 27.04
N ILE A 61 18.59 -4.46 26.13
CA ILE A 61 18.27 -5.15 24.86
C ILE A 61 19.50 -5.27 23.97
N ASP A 62 20.28 -4.20 23.84
CA ASP A 62 21.53 -4.21 23.06
C ASP A 62 22.53 -5.23 23.63
N GLU A 63 22.77 -5.20 24.94
CA GLU A 63 23.65 -6.16 25.62
C GLU A 63 23.15 -7.60 25.47
N PHE A 64 21.84 -7.83 25.67
CA PHE A 64 21.20 -9.14 25.56
C PHE A 64 21.48 -9.79 24.19
N TYR A 65 21.31 -9.04 23.11
CA TYR A 65 21.52 -9.55 21.75
C TYR A 65 22.98 -9.57 21.32
N ALA A 66 23.82 -8.61 21.76
CA ALA A 66 25.23 -8.55 21.45
C ALA A 66 26.04 -9.70 22.08
N THR A 67 25.63 -10.14 23.27
CA THR A 67 26.30 -11.22 24.01
C THR A 67 25.84 -12.63 23.62
N ALA A 68 24.76 -12.76 22.83
CA ALA A 68 24.23 -14.07 22.43
C ALA A 68 25.16 -14.79 21.43
N GLY A 69 25.46 -16.05 21.73
CA GLY A 69 26.22 -16.97 20.88
C GLY A 69 25.41 -17.50 19.69
N ARG A 70 26.08 -18.19 18.75
CA ARG A 70 25.41 -18.73 17.53
C ARG A 70 24.43 -19.85 17.80
N ASP A 71 24.72 -20.66 18.81
CA ASP A 71 23.91 -21.81 19.21
C ASP A 71 22.87 -21.43 20.27
N ASP A 72 22.89 -20.18 20.75
CA ASP A 72 21.94 -19.69 21.75
C ASP A 72 20.58 -19.44 21.11
N GLN A 73 19.54 -19.66 21.92
CA GLN A 73 18.16 -19.31 21.61
C GLN A 73 17.76 -18.11 22.46
N THR A 74 17.31 -17.04 21.82
CA THR A 74 16.89 -15.82 22.51
C THR A 74 15.37 -15.66 22.47
N LEU A 75 14.78 -15.19 23.55
CA LEU A 75 13.36 -14.84 23.67
C LEU A 75 13.24 -13.40 24.20
N LEU A 76 12.61 -12.50 23.45
CA LEU A 76 12.25 -11.17 23.94
C LEU A 76 10.74 -11.11 24.08
N TYR A 77 10.26 -10.85 25.29
CA TYR A 77 8.86 -10.61 25.58
C TYR A 77 8.65 -9.13 25.91
N PHE A 78 7.62 -8.52 25.35
CA PHE A 78 7.22 -7.16 25.70
C PHE A 78 5.73 -7.10 26.00
N SER A 79 5.38 -6.49 27.13
CA SER A 79 4.01 -6.16 27.51
C SER A 79 3.90 -4.69 27.94
N GLY A 80 2.97 -3.96 27.32
CA GLY A 80 2.80 -2.51 27.50
C GLY A 80 2.19 -1.82 26.28
N HIS A 81 2.15 -0.48 26.26
CA HIS A 81 1.66 0.29 25.12
C HIS A 81 2.63 0.33 23.93
N GLY A 82 2.10 0.14 22.73
CA GLY A 82 2.73 0.57 21.47
C GLY A 82 2.21 1.94 21.05
N VAL A 83 3.10 2.88 20.73
CA VAL A 83 2.76 4.26 20.36
C VAL A 83 3.39 4.60 19.01
N LYS A 84 2.65 5.28 18.13
CA LYS A 84 3.16 5.75 16.84
C LYS A 84 3.44 7.26 16.88
N ASP A 85 4.48 7.69 16.16
CA ASP A 85 4.67 9.10 15.83
C ASP A 85 3.82 9.51 14.61
N ASP A 86 3.81 10.81 14.30
CA ASP A 86 3.09 11.39 13.15
C ASP A 86 3.54 10.81 11.79
N ASN A 87 4.68 10.12 11.73
CA ASN A 87 5.20 9.48 10.53
C ASN A 87 4.89 7.97 10.50
N GLY A 88 4.04 7.49 11.41
CA GLY A 88 3.66 6.08 11.52
C GLY A 88 4.70 5.17 12.18
N ARG A 89 5.82 5.70 12.68
CA ARG A 89 6.91 4.88 13.25
C ARG A 89 6.52 4.34 14.61
N LEU A 90 6.74 3.04 14.84
CA LEU A 90 6.41 2.39 16.10
C LEU A 90 7.46 2.64 17.19
N TYR A 91 6.95 2.94 18.38
CA TYR A 91 7.69 3.06 19.63
C TYR A 91 7.03 2.19 20.69
N LEU A 92 7.84 1.49 21.48
CA LEU A 92 7.40 0.78 22.69
C LEU A 92 7.44 1.76 23.86
N ALA A 93 6.30 1.96 24.52
CA ALA A 93 6.20 2.89 25.64
C ALA A 93 6.88 2.32 26.89
N MET A 94 7.68 3.16 27.53
CA MET A 94 8.46 2.90 28.74
C MET A 94 7.98 3.85 29.84
N LYS A 95 8.42 3.65 31.08
CA LYS A 95 7.93 4.46 32.22
C LYS A 95 8.02 5.97 31.97
N ASN A 96 9.15 6.42 31.42
CA ASN A 96 9.45 7.82 31.15
C ASN A 96 8.92 8.35 29.80
N THR A 97 8.12 7.57 29.07
CA THR A 97 7.60 7.97 27.76
C THR A 97 6.67 9.16 27.86
N LYS A 98 6.91 10.16 27.01
CA LYS A 98 6.05 11.33 26.82
C LYS A 98 5.46 11.32 25.41
N ARG A 99 4.14 11.42 25.28
CA ARG A 99 3.43 11.28 24.00
C ARG A 99 3.81 12.36 22.98
N ASP A 100 4.15 13.56 23.46
CA ASP A 100 4.61 14.69 22.66
C ASP A 100 6.09 14.58 22.22
N ARG A 101 6.87 13.65 22.81
CA ARG A 101 8.34 13.57 22.64
C ARG A 101 8.87 12.14 22.54
N LEU A 102 8.22 11.31 21.73
CA LEU A 102 8.52 9.87 21.62
C LEU A 102 9.99 9.56 21.30
N ARG A 103 10.60 10.35 20.39
CA ARG A 103 11.95 10.07 19.84
C ARG A 103 13.04 9.81 20.90
N PHE A 104 12.94 10.42 22.08
CA PHE A 104 13.94 10.27 23.15
C PHE A 104 13.36 9.80 24.48
N THR A 105 12.06 9.50 24.54
CA THR A 105 11.38 9.11 25.78
C THR A 105 10.69 7.75 25.68
N ALA A 106 10.49 7.24 24.47
CA ALA A 106 10.05 5.87 24.20
C ALA A 106 11.19 5.07 23.56
N LEU A 107 11.02 3.76 23.43
CA LEU A 107 11.98 2.87 22.76
C LEU A 107 11.55 2.63 21.30
N PRO A 108 12.24 3.20 20.30
CA PRO A 108 11.90 2.97 18.90
C PRO A 108 12.01 1.49 18.51
N ALA A 109 10.99 0.95 17.85
CA ALA A 109 10.95 -0.45 17.43
C ALA A 109 12.06 -0.80 16.41
N HIS A 110 12.47 0.16 15.56
CA HIS A 110 13.58 -0.07 14.62
C HIS A 110 14.92 -0.33 15.33
N MET A 111 15.18 0.25 16.51
CA MET A 111 16.43 -0.03 17.25
C MET A 111 16.41 -1.43 17.86
N VAL A 112 15.24 -1.88 18.36
CA VAL A 112 15.06 -3.28 18.80
C VAL A 112 15.34 -4.22 17.62
N ASN A 113 14.84 -3.88 16.43
CA ASN A 113 15.10 -4.66 15.22
C ASN A 113 16.56 -4.71 14.81
N GLU A 114 17.28 -3.60 14.89
CA GLU A 114 18.72 -3.57 14.63
C GLU A 114 19.47 -4.48 15.61
N ALA A 115 19.19 -4.39 16.91
CA ALA A 115 19.79 -5.28 17.92
C ALA A 115 19.48 -6.77 17.63
N VAL A 116 18.22 -7.09 17.33
CA VAL A 116 17.81 -8.46 16.97
C VAL A 116 18.55 -8.94 15.72
N ASN A 117 18.67 -8.11 14.68
CA ASN A 117 19.31 -8.45 13.42
C ASN A 117 20.82 -8.64 13.55
N ASP A 118 21.48 -7.80 14.35
CA ASP A 118 22.92 -7.84 14.60
C ASP A 118 23.32 -9.01 15.52
N SER A 119 22.36 -9.58 16.26
CA SER A 119 22.60 -10.75 17.10
C SER A 119 23.08 -11.96 16.31
N ARG A 120 24.08 -12.66 16.86
CA ARG A 120 24.66 -13.88 16.28
C ARG A 120 23.80 -15.13 16.49
N ALA A 121 22.84 -15.09 17.41
CA ALA A 121 21.90 -16.19 17.65
C ALA A 121 21.18 -16.58 16.36
N ARG A 122 20.98 -17.87 16.13
CA ARG A 122 20.26 -18.36 14.93
C ARG A 122 18.76 -18.48 15.13
N GLN A 123 18.33 -18.61 16.39
CA GLN A 123 16.93 -18.77 16.78
C GLN A 123 16.56 -17.63 17.73
N LYS A 124 15.70 -16.74 17.26
CA LYS A 124 15.26 -15.55 17.99
C LYS A 124 13.73 -15.53 18.02
N LEU A 125 13.15 -15.57 19.20
CA LEU A 125 11.71 -15.48 19.41
C LEU A 125 11.37 -14.11 19.98
N LEU A 126 10.38 -13.44 19.41
CA LEU A 126 9.80 -12.22 19.96
C LEU A 126 8.33 -12.50 20.27
N ILE A 127 7.88 -12.16 21.48
CA ILE A 127 6.47 -12.24 21.88
C ILE A 127 6.04 -10.85 22.30
N LEU A 128 5.08 -10.28 21.58
CA LEU A 128 4.60 -8.91 21.79
C LEU A 128 3.15 -8.96 22.26
N ASP A 129 2.96 -8.72 23.55
CA ASP A 129 1.66 -8.59 24.19
C ASP A 129 1.35 -7.10 24.42
N CYS A 130 1.29 -6.36 23.31
CA CYS A 130 0.99 -4.94 23.33
C CYS A 130 -0.32 -4.62 22.61
N CYS A 131 -1.13 -3.77 23.22
CA CYS A 131 -2.23 -3.12 22.51
C CYS A 131 -1.62 -2.11 21.52
N TYR A 132 -1.85 -2.28 20.23
CA TYR A 132 -1.57 -1.24 19.24
C TYR A 132 -2.57 -0.06 19.31
N GLY A 133 -3.61 -0.18 20.14
CA GLY A 133 -4.58 0.88 20.45
C GLY A 133 -4.23 1.58 21.75
N GLY A 134 -3.46 2.69 21.69
CA GLY A 134 -3.02 3.33 22.93
C GLY A 134 -2.35 4.71 22.86
N ALA A 135 -2.41 5.44 21.73
CA ALA A 135 -2.03 6.85 21.72
C ALA A 135 -2.74 7.63 20.60
N TYR A 136 -3.28 8.79 20.98
CA TYR A 136 -4.04 9.78 20.21
C TYR A 136 -5.57 9.73 20.32
N ALA A 137 -6.05 9.91 21.56
CA ALA A 137 -6.94 11.03 21.81
C ALA A 137 -6.12 12.34 21.87
N VAL A 138 -6.54 13.34 21.09
CA VAL A 138 -6.09 14.75 21.02
C VAL A 138 -4.93 15.09 20.06
N GLN A 139 -5.31 15.80 18.99
CA GLN A 139 -4.55 16.62 18.00
C GLN A 139 -4.21 16.04 16.61
N GLN A 140 -5.00 16.50 15.64
CA GLN A 140 -4.65 17.06 14.32
C GLN A 140 -3.66 16.31 13.40
N PHE A 141 -4.23 15.80 12.30
CA PHE A 141 -3.65 15.64 10.96
C PHE A 141 -2.16 15.24 10.87
N ALA A 142 -1.93 13.93 10.82
CA ALA A 142 -0.77 13.39 10.12
C ALA A 142 -1.23 12.38 9.05
N LYS A 143 -0.67 12.53 7.86
CA LYS A 143 -0.97 11.79 6.64
C LYS A 143 -0.55 10.32 6.75
N ALA A 144 -1.43 9.44 6.26
CA ALA A 144 -1.15 8.19 5.56
C ALA A 144 -0.41 7.04 6.29
N ASP A 145 -0.90 5.84 5.97
CA ASP A 145 -0.36 4.49 6.22
C ASP A 145 -0.27 3.98 7.66
N SER A 146 -0.99 2.86 7.88
CA SER A 146 -0.46 1.55 8.28
C SER A 146 -1.31 0.86 9.34
N ALA A 147 -2.06 -0.16 8.90
CA ALA A 147 -2.04 -1.42 9.62
C ALA A 147 -0.56 -1.76 9.89
N VAL A 148 -0.22 -2.14 11.12
CA VAL A 148 1.08 -2.70 11.47
C VAL A 148 1.45 -3.76 10.44
N ASP A 149 2.29 -3.39 9.48
CA ASP A 149 3.06 -4.35 8.72
C ASP A 149 4.19 -4.78 9.67
N THR A 150 3.83 -5.56 10.71
CA THR A 150 4.79 -6.15 11.67
C THR A 150 5.82 -6.97 10.89
N LYS A 151 5.47 -7.42 9.68
CA LYS A 151 6.37 -8.07 8.73
C LYS A 151 7.41 -7.12 8.13
N ALA A 152 7.07 -5.86 7.85
CA ALA A 152 7.99 -4.86 7.32
C ALA A 152 8.92 -4.25 8.40
N GLU A 153 8.43 -4.01 9.62
CA GLU A 153 9.27 -3.47 10.69
C GLU A 153 9.98 -4.56 11.50
N LEU A 154 9.30 -5.65 11.90
CA LEU A 154 9.80 -6.69 12.83
C LEU A 154 10.08 -8.07 12.19
N GLY A 155 9.89 -8.26 10.88
CA GLY A 155 10.14 -9.53 10.17
C GLY A 155 11.56 -9.67 9.59
N GLY A 156 12.17 -10.87 9.61
CA GLY A 156 13.55 -11.07 9.14
C GLY A 156 14.10 -12.49 9.38
N ARG A 157 15.24 -12.83 8.77
CA ARG A 157 15.77 -14.21 8.76
C ARG A 157 16.19 -14.70 10.15
N GLY A 158 15.76 -15.92 10.49
CA GLY A 158 16.14 -16.59 11.73
C GLY A 158 15.34 -16.14 12.96
N ARG A 159 14.19 -15.49 12.76
CA ARG A 159 13.30 -15.06 13.86
C ARG A 159 11.85 -15.47 13.67
N ILE A 160 11.18 -15.66 14.81
CA ILE A 160 9.74 -15.90 14.93
C ILE A 160 9.18 -14.77 15.81
N VAL A 161 8.10 -14.14 15.38
CA VAL A 161 7.40 -13.08 16.12
C VAL A 161 5.97 -13.52 16.36
N LEU A 162 5.54 -13.53 17.61
CA LEU A 162 4.16 -13.78 18.04
C LEU A 162 3.57 -12.47 18.56
N THR A 163 2.38 -12.09 18.11
CA THR A 163 1.69 -10.88 18.60
C THR A 163 0.28 -11.20 19.09
N ALA A 164 -0.17 -10.49 20.12
CA ALA A 164 -1.47 -10.71 20.76
C ALA A 164 -2.68 -10.29 19.90
N THR A 165 -2.49 -9.39 18.94
CA THR A 165 -3.54 -8.87 18.05
C THR A 165 -3.02 -8.59 16.63
N GLU A 166 -3.95 -8.49 15.67
CA GLU A 166 -3.75 -7.77 14.41
C GLU A 166 -3.71 -6.25 14.67
N ALA A 167 -3.04 -5.53 13.77
CA ALA A 167 -2.75 -4.09 13.78
C ALA A 167 -3.87 -3.11 14.21
N THR A 168 -5.14 -3.54 14.22
CA THR A 168 -6.32 -2.69 14.40
C THR A 168 -7.20 -3.10 15.58
N GLN A 169 -6.79 -4.07 16.40
CA GLN A 169 -7.62 -4.56 17.52
C GLN A 169 -7.03 -4.19 18.90
N TYR A 170 -7.90 -3.69 19.78
CA TYR A 170 -7.62 -3.55 21.21
C TYR A 170 -7.53 -4.95 21.85
N ALA A 171 -6.44 -5.26 22.55
CA ALA A 171 -6.43 -6.43 23.42
C ALA A 171 -7.29 -6.10 24.64
N PHE A 172 -8.40 -6.83 24.83
CA PHE A 172 -9.37 -6.54 25.87
C PHE A 172 -8.90 -7.19 27.19
N GLU A 173 -8.52 -6.37 28.18
CA GLU A 173 -8.49 -6.81 29.58
C GLU A 173 -9.94 -7.14 29.99
N GLY A 174 -10.20 -8.39 30.39
CA GLY A 174 -11.54 -8.91 30.65
C GLY A 174 -12.37 -8.02 31.58
N ALA A 175 -13.58 -7.67 31.15
CA ALA A 175 -14.46 -6.78 31.90
C ALA A 175 -15.14 -7.48 33.08
N LYS A 176 -14.42 -7.69 34.20
CA LYS A 176 -15.02 -7.90 35.52
C LYS A 176 -14.18 -7.29 36.63
N VAL A 177 -14.71 -6.20 37.21
CA VAL A 177 -14.23 -5.64 38.48
C VAL A 177 -14.71 -6.55 39.61
N HIS A 178 -13.97 -7.62 39.89
CA HIS A 178 -14.03 -8.34 41.17
C HIS A 178 -12.62 -8.87 41.53
N GLY A 179 -11.94 -8.17 42.44
CA GLY A 179 -11.08 -8.77 43.47
C GLY A 179 -9.75 -9.45 43.11
N GLN A 180 -9.49 -9.84 41.85
CA GLN A 180 -8.20 -10.38 41.42
C GLN A 180 -7.89 -9.85 40.01
N ALA A 181 -6.67 -9.34 39.83
CA ALA A 181 -6.20 -8.71 38.61
C ALA A 181 -6.39 -9.64 37.40
N SER A 182 -7.02 -9.13 36.34
CA SER A 182 -7.25 -9.87 35.10
C SER A 182 -5.98 -9.89 34.27
N GLN A 183 -5.28 -11.02 34.23
CA GLN A 183 -4.14 -11.30 33.33
C GLN A 183 -4.51 -11.10 31.85
N SER A 184 -3.53 -10.80 30.99
CA SER A 184 -3.73 -10.77 29.53
C SER A 184 -4.20 -12.14 29.04
N VAL A 185 -5.26 -12.18 28.22
CA VAL A 185 -5.79 -13.46 27.69
C VAL A 185 -4.74 -14.15 26.83
N PHE A 186 -3.96 -13.40 26.04
CA PHE A 186 -2.93 -13.98 25.19
C PHE A 186 -1.76 -14.56 26.00
N THR A 187 -1.18 -13.79 26.92
CA THR A 187 -0.08 -14.30 27.76
C THR A 187 -0.56 -15.42 28.67
N ARG A 188 -1.77 -15.34 29.24
CA ARG A 188 -2.34 -16.43 30.04
C ARG A 188 -2.48 -17.72 29.23
N CYS A 189 -3.00 -17.66 28.01
CA CYS A 189 -3.08 -18.84 27.14
C CYS A 189 -1.70 -19.43 26.83
N ILE A 190 -0.68 -18.60 26.57
CA ILE A 190 0.70 -19.07 26.38
C ILE A 190 1.22 -19.78 27.64
N VAL A 191 1.08 -19.13 28.80
CA VAL A 191 1.53 -19.68 30.09
C VAL A 191 0.82 -20.99 30.40
N GLU A 192 -0.48 -21.07 30.19
CA GLU A 192 -1.27 -22.27 30.45
C GLU A 192 -0.92 -23.41 29.49
N GLY A 193 -0.70 -23.12 28.21
CA GLY A 193 -0.25 -24.11 27.22
C GLY A 193 1.12 -24.70 27.54
N LEU A 194 2.06 -23.86 28.01
CA LEU A 194 3.39 -24.30 28.45
C LEU A 194 3.33 -25.09 29.77
N ARG A 195 2.59 -24.57 30.76
CA ARG A 195 2.49 -25.17 32.11
C ARG A 195 1.80 -26.52 32.08
N SER A 196 0.66 -26.62 31.38
CA SER A 196 -0.11 -27.86 31.27
C SER A 196 0.49 -28.85 30.26
N GLY A 197 1.33 -28.37 29.34
CA GLY A 197 1.79 -29.16 28.21
C GLY A 197 0.75 -29.33 27.10
N ALA A 198 -0.45 -28.75 27.21
CA ALA A 198 -1.51 -28.86 26.22
C ALA A 198 -1.14 -28.23 24.85
N ALA A 199 -0.11 -27.38 24.81
CA ALA A 199 0.44 -26.85 23.58
C ALA A 199 1.24 -27.89 22.76
N ASP A 200 1.49 -29.10 23.26
CA ASP A 200 2.08 -30.21 22.49
C ASP A 200 0.99 -30.90 21.65
N LEU A 201 0.66 -30.30 20.50
CA LEU A 201 -0.47 -30.71 19.67
C LEU A 201 -0.24 -32.03 18.93
N ASN A 202 1.02 -32.43 18.71
CA ASN A 202 1.37 -33.66 18.01
C ASN A 202 1.73 -34.83 18.97
N ALA A 203 1.78 -34.55 20.28
CA ALA A 203 2.09 -35.49 21.35
C ALA A 203 3.48 -36.16 21.23
N ASP A 204 4.48 -35.44 20.70
CA ASP A 204 5.87 -35.91 20.63
C ASP A 204 6.73 -35.45 21.82
N GLY A 205 6.14 -34.66 22.71
CA GLY A 205 6.71 -34.19 23.96
C GLY A 205 7.50 -32.89 23.85
N ASP A 206 7.71 -32.35 22.65
CA ASP A 206 8.38 -31.05 22.44
C ASP A 206 7.35 -30.01 21.99
N ILE A 207 7.20 -28.91 22.73
CA ILE A 207 6.35 -27.78 22.35
C ILE A 207 7.14 -26.82 21.45
N THR A 208 6.76 -26.74 20.18
CA THR A 208 7.35 -25.80 19.23
C THR A 208 6.71 -24.42 19.26
N ALA A 209 7.38 -23.44 18.66
CA ALA A 209 6.82 -22.10 18.48
C ALA A 209 5.51 -22.12 17.65
N ASP A 210 5.42 -23.01 16.65
CA ASP A 210 4.24 -23.14 15.80
C ASP A 210 3.07 -23.78 16.57
N GLU A 211 3.33 -24.82 17.37
CA GLU A 211 2.31 -25.46 18.19
C GLU A 211 1.85 -24.56 19.34
N LEU A 212 2.78 -23.85 19.98
CA LEU A 212 2.46 -22.86 21.00
C LEU A 212 1.59 -21.73 20.43
N TYR A 213 1.91 -21.25 19.23
CA TYR A 213 1.08 -20.27 18.54
C TYR A 213 -0.30 -20.83 18.21
N GLN A 214 -0.39 -22.02 17.62
CA GLN A 214 -1.67 -22.62 17.24
C GLN A 214 -2.57 -22.85 18.46
N TYR A 215 -2.02 -23.40 19.55
CA TYR A 215 -2.73 -23.55 20.82
C TYR A 215 -3.21 -22.20 21.36
N ALA A 216 -2.32 -21.20 21.41
CA ALA A 216 -2.67 -19.88 21.91
C ALA A 216 -3.73 -19.20 21.03
N TYR A 217 -3.64 -19.33 19.70
CA TYR A 217 -4.63 -18.82 18.77
C TYR A 217 -6.01 -19.43 19.03
N ASP A 218 -6.10 -20.75 19.09
CA ASP A 218 -7.36 -21.46 19.28
C ASP A 218 -7.98 -21.13 20.66
N ALA A 219 -7.17 -21.09 21.71
CA ALA A 219 -7.62 -20.75 23.07
C ALA A 219 -8.08 -19.29 23.19
N VAL A 220 -7.31 -18.35 22.61
CA VAL A 220 -7.65 -16.92 22.62
C VAL A 220 -8.91 -16.64 21.81
N VAL A 221 -9.04 -17.22 20.61
CA VAL A 221 -10.23 -17.01 19.76
C VAL A 221 -11.47 -17.65 20.38
N ALA A 222 -11.32 -18.79 21.08
CA ALA A 222 -12.42 -19.43 21.79
C ALA A 222 -12.94 -18.56 22.97
N GLU A 223 -12.04 -17.90 23.70
CA GLU A 223 -12.42 -17.06 24.85
C GLU A 223 -12.80 -15.63 24.46
N GLN A 224 -12.03 -15.01 23.55
CA GLN A 224 -12.22 -13.66 23.02
C GLN A 224 -12.21 -13.69 21.49
N PRO A 225 -13.35 -13.92 20.82
CA PRO A 225 -13.44 -14.01 19.36
C PRO A 225 -12.98 -12.77 18.58
N ASN A 226 -12.88 -11.62 19.25
CA ASN A 226 -12.42 -10.35 18.69
C ASN A 226 -10.90 -10.13 18.82
N GLN A 227 -10.17 -11.02 19.49
CA GLN A 227 -8.73 -10.99 19.61
C GLN A 227 -8.14 -12.07 18.71
N ARG A 228 -7.38 -11.66 17.67
CA ARG A 228 -6.70 -12.59 16.75
C ARG A 228 -5.18 -12.46 16.88
N PRO A 229 -4.51 -13.41 17.55
CA PRO A 229 -3.06 -13.46 17.56
C PRO A 229 -2.48 -13.63 16.15
N GLN A 230 -1.24 -13.20 15.94
CA GLN A 230 -0.51 -13.37 14.68
C GLN A 230 0.84 -14.03 14.90
N GLN A 231 1.31 -14.75 13.89
CA GLN A 231 2.66 -15.30 13.83
C GLN A 231 3.37 -14.85 12.55
N ILE A 232 4.59 -14.38 12.69
CA ILE A 232 5.52 -14.11 11.58
C ILE A 232 6.75 -14.98 11.79
N ALA A 233 6.98 -15.93 10.90
CA ALA A 233 8.14 -16.82 10.96
C ALA A 233 8.94 -16.75 9.65
N ASP A 234 10.25 -16.51 9.75
CA ASP A 234 11.21 -16.65 8.64
C ASP A 234 12.40 -17.51 9.12
N VAL A 235 12.07 -18.74 9.51
CA VAL A 235 13.01 -19.76 10.02
C VAL A 235 12.83 -21.05 9.25
N GLN A 236 13.93 -21.71 8.88
CA GLN A 236 13.90 -23.08 8.34
C GLN A 236 14.17 -24.08 9.47
N GLY A 237 13.21 -24.97 9.71
CA GLY A 237 13.32 -26.05 10.69
C GLY A 237 12.47 -25.83 11.95
N ARG A 238 12.44 -26.86 12.80
CA ARG A 238 11.66 -26.90 14.03
C ARG A 238 12.30 -26.03 15.11
N THR A 239 11.55 -25.09 15.70
CA THR A 239 12.01 -24.27 16.83
C THR A 239 11.30 -24.71 18.10
N VAL A 240 11.98 -25.54 18.90
CA VAL A 240 11.44 -26.03 20.19
C VAL A 240 11.58 -24.93 21.24
N ILE A 241 10.48 -24.62 21.93
CA ILE A 241 10.42 -23.61 22.99
C ILE A 241 10.45 -24.29 24.36
N ALA A 242 9.65 -25.33 24.54
CA ALA A 242 9.53 -26.05 25.80
C ALA A 242 9.37 -27.56 25.58
N ALA A 243 9.51 -28.32 26.64
CA ALA A 243 9.13 -29.71 26.75
C ALA A 243 7.75 -29.80 27.42
N ASN A 244 6.94 -30.77 27.03
CA ASN A 244 5.69 -31.08 27.70
C ASN A 244 6.00 -31.75 29.07
N PRO A 245 5.73 -31.07 30.21
CA PRO A 245 6.07 -31.60 31.53
C PRO A 245 5.17 -32.76 31.96
N HIS A 246 3.99 -32.88 31.35
CA HIS A 246 2.95 -33.87 31.65
C HIS A 246 2.80 -34.91 30.53
N TRP A 247 3.80 -35.04 29.66
CA TRP A 247 3.74 -35.99 28.56
C TRP A 247 3.57 -37.43 29.05
N GLU A 248 2.61 -38.13 28.44
CA GLU A 248 2.35 -39.56 28.62
C GLU A 248 2.40 -40.26 27.26
N LEU A 249 2.64 -41.57 27.27
CA LEU A 249 2.69 -42.35 26.05
C LEU A 249 1.30 -42.30 25.35
N PRO A 250 1.22 -41.91 24.07
CA PRO A 250 -0.07 -41.77 23.39
C PRO A 250 -0.88 -43.06 23.41
N ALA A 251 -2.18 -42.95 23.71
CA ALA A 251 -3.09 -44.09 23.90
C ALA A 251 -3.11 -45.06 22.71
N ARG A 252 -2.88 -44.56 21.49
CA ARG A 252 -2.75 -45.38 20.28
C ARG A 252 -1.56 -46.35 20.38
N ILE A 253 -0.41 -45.87 20.85
CA ILE A 253 0.79 -46.71 21.01
C ILE A 253 0.54 -47.75 22.10
N VAL A 254 -0.10 -47.37 23.21
CA VAL A 254 -0.50 -48.30 24.28
C VAL A 254 -1.40 -49.41 23.73
N THR A 255 -2.42 -49.04 22.96
CA THR A 255 -3.36 -50.00 22.34
C THR A 255 -2.65 -50.91 21.33
N ASP A 256 -1.75 -50.37 20.51
CA ASP A 256 -1.00 -51.14 19.52
C ASP A 256 0.02 -52.09 20.19
N LEU A 257 0.54 -51.77 21.37
CA LEU A 257 1.38 -52.67 22.17
C LEU A 257 0.59 -53.88 22.72
N GLU A 258 -0.67 -53.66 23.10
CA GLU A 258 -1.55 -54.73 23.58
C GLU A 258 -1.99 -55.67 22.44
N SER A 259 -2.15 -55.14 21.23
CA SER A 259 -2.56 -55.90 20.03
C SER A 259 -1.43 -56.79 19.47
N PRO A 260 -1.62 -58.12 19.36
CA PRO A 260 -0.64 -59.01 18.72
C PRO A 260 -0.36 -58.67 17.24
N LEU A 261 -1.29 -58.01 16.54
CA LEU A 261 -1.17 -57.67 15.12
C LEU A 261 -0.39 -56.38 14.86
N HIS A 262 -0.37 -55.45 15.83
CA HIS A 262 0.23 -54.12 15.65
C HIS A 262 1.46 -53.87 16.54
N ARG A 263 1.82 -54.83 17.39
CA ARG A 263 2.92 -54.73 18.35
C ARG A 263 4.26 -54.37 17.69
N ASP A 264 4.56 -54.94 16.53
CA ASP A 264 5.79 -54.63 15.78
C ASP A 264 5.86 -53.15 15.34
N ALA A 265 4.72 -52.58 14.91
CA ALA A 265 4.64 -51.18 14.54
C ALA A 265 4.77 -50.26 15.76
N ALA A 266 4.25 -50.68 16.91
CA ALA A 266 4.42 -49.96 18.17
C ALA A 266 5.87 -49.96 18.66
N VAL A 267 6.61 -51.07 18.52
CA VAL A 267 8.05 -51.14 18.84
C VAL A 267 8.85 -50.16 17.98
N GLN A 268 8.55 -50.06 16.68
CA GLN A 268 9.19 -49.07 15.81
C GLN A 268 8.87 -47.62 16.21
N GLN A 269 7.66 -47.35 16.70
CA GLN A 269 7.28 -46.03 17.21
C GLN A 269 8.02 -45.71 18.52
N LEU A 270 8.13 -46.65 19.45
CA LEU A 270 8.94 -46.49 20.66
C LEU A 270 10.43 -46.26 20.33
N GLY A 271 10.96 -46.97 19.32
CA GLY A 271 12.31 -46.76 18.82
C GLY A 271 12.54 -45.35 18.25
N ARG A 272 11.51 -44.71 17.69
CA ARG A 272 11.56 -43.29 17.29
C ARG A 272 11.48 -42.35 18.49
N LEU A 273 10.66 -42.65 19.49
CA LEU A 273 10.55 -41.84 20.72
C LEU A 273 11.82 -41.89 21.59
N LEU A 274 12.62 -42.96 21.50
CA LEU A 274 13.98 -43.00 22.07
C LEU A 274 14.91 -41.91 21.50
N GLN A 275 14.59 -41.37 20.33
CA GLN A 275 15.36 -40.33 19.64
C GLN A 275 14.86 -38.91 19.95
N ALA A 276 13.78 -38.77 20.73
CA ALA A 276 13.19 -37.48 21.04
C ALA A 276 14.16 -36.57 21.80
N THR A 277 14.03 -35.25 21.63
CA THR A 277 14.83 -34.24 22.36
C THR A 277 14.45 -34.21 23.84
N ASN A 278 13.17 -34.45 24.16
CA ASN A 278 12.63 -34.54 25.50
C ASN A 278 13.13 -35.79 26.27
N GLU A 279 13.77 -35.56 27.42
CA GLU A 279 14.30 -36.62 28.28
C GLU A 279 13.21 -37.52 28.89
N ARG A 280 12.04 -36.98 29.24
CA ARG A 280 10.90 -37.75 29.76
C ARG A 280 10.38 -38.72 28.71
N VAL A 281 10.26 -38.28 27.45
CA VAL A 281 9.84 -39.11 26.32
C VAL A 281 10.83 -40.26 26.13
N ARG A 282 12.14 -39.95 26.08
CA ARG A 282 13.19 -40.96 25.94
C ARG A 282 13.15 -41.99 27.07
N ARG A 283 13.05 -41.56 28.33
CA ARG A 283 12.99 -42.47 29.48
C ARG A 283 11.77 -43.38 29.43
N THR A 284 10.60 -42.83 29.10
CA THR A 284 9.35 -43.60 29.03
C THR A 284 9.39 -44.61 27.88
N ALA A 285 9.88 -44.19 26.71
CA ALA A 285 10.08 -45.08 25.57
C ALA A 285 11.08 -46.20 25.89
N ARG A 286 12.18 -45.88 26.58
CA ARG A 286 13.17 -46.86 27.03
C ARG A 286 12.57 -47.89 27.99
N ALA A 287 11.88 -47.43 29.03
CA ALA A 287 11.25 -48.32 30.01
C ALA A 287 10.26 -49.29 29.34
N LYS A 288 9.46 -48.80 28.38
CA LYS A 288 8.52 -49.65 27.63
C LYS A 288 9.21 -50.65 26.72
N LEU A 289 10.34 -50.29 26.11
CA LEU A 289 11.15 -51.25 25.34
C LEU A 289 11.82 -52.29 26.24
N GLU A 290 12.25 -51.91 27.44
CA GLU A 290 12.80 -52.84 28.45
C GLU A 290 11.74 -53.84 28.95
N GLU A 291 10.49 -53.42 29.16
CA GLU A 291 9.36 -54.31 29.48
C GLU A 291 9.14 -55.38 28.38
N LEU A 292 9.27 -54.98 27.11
CA LEU A 292 9.07 -55.85 25.94
C LEU A 292 10.17 -56.90 25.74
N LEU A 293 11.30 -56.80 26.44
CA LEU A 293 12.34 -57.83 26.40
C LEU A 293 11.85 -59.18 26.95
N THR A 294 10.89 -59.14 27.89
CA THR A 294 10.29 -60.32 28.52
C THR A 294 9.06 -60.85 27.77
N ASN A 295 8.73 -60.29 26.60
CA ASN A 295 7.56 -60.67 25.80
C ASN A 295 7.70 -62.09 25.21
N ASP A 296 6.57 -62.77 25.01
CA ASP A 296 6.48 -64.14 24.47
C ASP A 296 6.89 -64.24 22.99
N SER A 297 6.82 -63.13 22.24
CA SER A 297 7.29 -63.06 20.85
C SER A 297 8.79 -62.78 20.76
N ARG A 298 9.55 -63.76 20.25
CA ARG A 298 11.00 -63.62 19.99
C ARG A 298 11.34 -62.50 19.02
N ALA A 299 10.47 -62.22 18.05
CA ALA A 299 10.68 -61.15 17.07
C ALA A 299 10.59 -59.76 17.71
N VAL A 300 9.60 -59.56 18.59
CA VAL A 300 9.38 -58.30 19.32
C VAL A 300 10.50 -58.04 20.32
N SER A 301 10.91 -59.06 21.09
CA SER A 301 12.01 -58.95 22.05
C SER A 301 13.34 -58.63 21.35
N ALA A 302 13.62 -59.28 20.20
CA ALA A 302 14.83 -58.98 19.41
C ALA A 302 14.81 -57.56 18.81
N ALA A 303 13.65 -57.08 18.34
CA ALA A 303 13.50 -55.72 17.82
C ALA A 303 13.66 -54.66 18.93
N ALA A 304 13.08 -54.89 20.11
CA ALA A 304 13.22 -54.00 21.26
C ALA A 304 14.68 -53.92 21.74
N GLN A 305 15.37 -55.06 21.83
CA GLN A 305 16.79 -55.13 22.18
C GLN A 305 17.65 -54.35 21.17
N ALA A 306 17.38 -54.48 19.87
CA ALA A 306 18.11 -53.74 18.83
C ALA A 306 18.01 -52.22 18.98
N TYR A 307 16.85 -51.69 19.40
CA TYR A 307 16.69 -50.26 19.68
C TYR A 307 17.37 -49.81 20.98
N LEU A 308 17.43 -50.66 22.01
CA LEU A 308 18.11 -50.36 23.28
C LEU A 308 19.65 -50.39 23.16
N ASP A 309 20.18 -51.26 22.30
CA ASP A 309 21.61 -51.41 22.03
C ASP A 309 22.13 -50.40 20.99
N SER A 310 21.22 -49.76 20.25
CA SER A 310 21.57 -48.68 19.34
C SER A 310 22.04 -47.47 20.16
N PRO A 311 23.27 -46.96 19.95
CA PRO A 311 23.72 -45.77 20.67
C PRO A 311 22.79 -44.59 20.36
N PRO A 312 22.47 -43.71 21.34
CA PRO A 312 21.78 -42.48 21.03
C PRO A 312 22.63 -41.75 19.98
N PRO A 313 22.09 -41.38 18.82
CA PRO A 313 22.83 -40.58 17.87
C PRO A 313 23.24 -39.33 18.63
N ARG A 314 24.53 -38.99 18.53
CA ARG A 314 24.95 -37.62 18.84
C ARG A 314 24.02 -36.74 18.01
N PRO A 315 23.37 -35.72 18.60
CA PRO A 315 22.63 -34.77 17.79
C PRO A 315 23.58 -34.36 16.68
N GLU A 316 23.25 -34.72 15.43
CA GLU A 316 24.06 -34.29 14.31
C GLU A 316 24.10 -32.77 14.46
N PRO A 317 25.28 -32.15 14.65
CA PRO A 317 25.33 -30.70 14.68
C PRO A 317 24.66 -30.28 13.38
N ILE A 318 23.51 -29.58 13.49
CA ILE A 318 22.72 -29.07 12.36
C ILE A 318 23.73 -28.73 11.31
N ALA A 319 23.83 -29.55 10.26
CA ALA A 319 24.97 -29.51 9.35
C ALA A 319 25.08 -28.05 8.97
N ALA A 320 26.09 -27.37 9.54
CA ALA A 320 26.13 -25.92 9.52
C ALA A 320 26.00 -25.62 8.05
N PRO A 321 24.91 -24.93 7.61
CA PRO A 321 24.43 -25.01 6.24
C PRO A 321 25.68 -24.89 5.42
N ILE A 322 26.06 -25.98 4.71
CA ILE A 322 27.37 -26.08 4.04
C ILE A 322 27.53 -24.68 3.54
N PRO A 323 28.54 -23.90 4.01
CA PRO A 323 28.63 -22.56 3.53
C PRO A 323 28.65 -22.83 2.06
N VAL A 324 27.61 -22.39 1.35
CA VAL A 324 27.78 -22.08 -0.02
C VAL A 324 28.88 -21.09 0.17
N ARG A 325 30.12 -21.57 -0.01
CA ARG A 325 31.19 -20.79 -0.52
C ARG A 325 30.47 -20.26 -1.76
N ARG A 326 29.78 -19.12 -1.59
CA ARG A 326 30.03 -17.98 -2.43
C ARG A 326 31.51 -18.14 -2.62
N PRO A 327 31.98 -18.52 -3.82
CA PRO A 327 33.40 -18.50 -4.02
C PRO A 327 33.81 -17.19 -3.36
N THR A 328 34.76 -17.23 -2.44
CA THR A 328 35.58 -16.04 -2.18
C THR A 328 36.36 -15.83 -3.46
N GLY A 329 35.61 -15.65 -4.55
CA GLY A 329 35.96 -15.04 -5.77
C GLY A 329 36.47 -13.71 -5.28
N PRO A 330 37.67 -13.36 -5.73
CA PRO A 330 38.35 -12.19 -5.23
C PRO A 330 37.35 -11.04 -5.32
N THR A 331 37.23 -10.25 -4.25
CA THR A 331 36.39 -9.03 -4.26
C THR A 331 36.55 -8.33 -5.60
N PHE A 332 35.52 -7.71 -6.16
CA PHE A 332 35.57 -7.13 -7.52
C PHE A 332 36.85 -6.28 -7.74
N GLY A 333 37.34 -5.62 -6.68
CA GLY A 333 38.63 -4.92 -6.65
C GLY A 333 39.90 -5.81 -6.62
N ALA A 334 39.91 -6.98 -5.96
CA ALA A 334 41.00 -7.96 -6.04
C ALA A 334 40.98 -8.75 -7.36
N ALA A 335 39.81 -9.08 -7.91
CA ALA A 335 39.65 -9.75 -9.21
C ALA A 335 40.14 -8.84 -10.34
N ALA A 336 39.74 -7.56 -10.30
CA ALA A 336 40.19 -6.55 -11.24
C ALA A 336 41.71 -6.30 -11.15
N ARG A 337 42.29 -6.29 -9.93
CA ARG A 337 43.75 -6.12 -9.75
C ARG A 337 44.55 -7.36 -10.18
N ALA A 338 44.06 -8.57 -9.93
CA ALA A 338 44.71 -9.81 -10.36
C ALA A 338 44.57 -10.06 -11.87
N SER A 339 43.44 -9.70 -12.49
CA SER A 339 43.24 -9.74 -13.94
C SER A 339 44.06 -8.64 -14.63
N ALA A 340 44.10 -7.42 -14.10
CA ALA A 340 44.94 -6.35 -14.64
C ALA A 340 46.45 -6.68 -14.56
N ARG A 341 46.90 -7.40 -13.52
CA ARG A 341 48.30 -7.88 -13.42
C ARG A 341 48.59 -9.04 -14.38
N ARG A 342 47.66 -10.00 -14.56
CA ARG A 342 47.80 -11.10 -15.53
C ARG A 342 47.78 -10.65 -16.99
N TRP A 343 47.06 -9.58 -17.32
CA TRP A 343 47.02 -9.01 -18.67
C TRP A 343 48.17 -8.04 -18.97
N ARG A 344 48.76 -7.36 -17.97
CA ARG A 344 49.93 -6.47 -18.16
C ARG A 344 51.19 -7.18 -18.63
N HIS A 345 51.38 -8.44 -18.26
CA HIS A 345 52.58 -9.20 -18.64
C HIS A 345 52.44 -9.93 -19.99
N ARG A 346 51.22 -10.09 -20.52
CA ARG A 346 50.93 -10.75 -21.82
C ARG A 346 50.77 -9.79 -23.00
N LEU A 347 50.84 -8.48 -22.77
CA LEU A 347 50.65 -7.44 -23.81
C LEU A 347 51.92 -6.61 -24.07
N ARG A 348 53.10 -7.05 -23.64
CA ARG A 348 54.37 -6.45 -24.04
C ARG A 348 55.03 -7.27 -25.15
N GLY A 349 54.69 -6.90 -26.38
CA GLY A 349 55.39 -7.24 -27.63
C GLY A 349 55.55 -5.94 -28.46
N PRO A 350 56.53 -5.88 -29.38
CA PRO A 350 57.42 -4.72 -29.51
C PRO A 350 56.82 -3.51 -30.21
N ALA A 351 57.32 -2.34 -29.82
CA ALA A 351 56.98 -1.05 -30.34
C ALA A 351 57.20 -0.94 -31.86
N ALA A 352 56.15 -0.55 -32.59
CA ALA A 352 56.27 -0.01 -33.95
C ALA A 352 55.57 1.35 -34.01
N LYS A 353 56.39 2.39 -34.19
CA LYS A 353 55.98 3.75 -34.53
C LYS A 353 55.30 3.74 -35.90
N VAL A 354 54.08 4.24 -36.02
CA VAL A 354 53.59 4.83 -37.27
C VAL A 354 52.83 6.12 -36.95
N ARG A 355 53.42 7.25 -37.35
CA ARG A 355 52.76 8.55 -37.46
C ARG A 355 52.02 8.63 -38.80
N ALA A 356 51.02 9.52 -38.82
CA ALA A 356 50.51 10.30 -39.95
C ALA A 356 49.22 9.82 -40.65
N ALA A 357 48.19 10.67 -40.45
CA ALA A 357 47.31 11.24 -41.45
C ALA A 357 46.72 10.33 -42.55
N ALA A 358 45.45 9.92 -42.38
CA ALA A 358 44.51 9.74 -43.48
C ALA A 358 43.06 9.79 -42.96
N SER A 359 42.22 10.51 -43.70
CA SER A 359 40.81 10.87 -43.46
C SER A 359 39.85 9.70 -43.24
N SER A 360 38.98 9.82 -42.24
CA SER A 360 37.96 8.83 -41.84
C SER A 360 36.66 8.84 -42.67
N TRP A 361 36.67 9.41 -43.89
CA TRP A 361 35.46 9.54 -44.71
C TRP A 361 35.00 8.25 -45.41
N TRP A 362 35.86 7.22 -45.49
CA TRP A 362 35.52 5.96 -46.16
C TRP A 362 34.72 4.97 -45.30
N ILE A 363 34.53 5.27 -44.00
CA ILE A 363 33.75 4.42 -43.08
C ILE A 363 32.31 4.93 -42.92
N VAL A 364 32.02 6.22 -43.17
CA VAL A 364 30.68 6.80 -42.93
C VAL A 364 29.69 6.50 -44.07
N GLY A 365 30.18 6.40 -45.31
CA GLY A 365 29.35 6.15 -46.50
C GLY A 365 28.52 4.85 -46.45
N PRO A 366 29.11 3.69 -46.10
CA PRO A 366 28.37 2.44 -45.98
C PRO A 366 27.34 2.42 -44.85
N PHE A 367 27.58 3.16 -43.75
CA PHE A 367 26.69 3.23 -42.59
C PHE A 367 25.43 4.07 -42.86
N ALA A 368 25.55 5.17 -43.61
CA ALA A 368 24.40 5.97 -44.01
C ALA A 368 23.50 5.24 -45.02
N LEU A 369 24.10 4.44 -45.92
CA LEU A 369 23.37 3.62 -46.88
C LEU A 369 22.61 2.48 -46.19
N ALA A 370 23.23 1.82 -45.20
CA ALA A 370 22.59 0.78 -44.40
C ALA A 370 21.45 1.33 -43.51
N ALA A 371 21.61 2.53 -42.95
CA ALA A 371 20.55 3.20 -42.21
C ALA A 371 19.37 3.62 -43.11
N GLY A 372 19.65 4.09 -44.33
CA GLY A 372 18.61 4.42 -45.31
C GLY A 372 17.82 3.21 -45.84
N LEU A 373 18.48 2.07 -46.01
CA LEU A 373 17.84 0.79 -46.36
C LEU A 373 17.03 0.20 -45.19
N ALA A 374 17.45 0.46 -43.94
CA ALA A 374 16.72 0.03 -42.75
C ALA A 374 15.41 0.82 -42.52
N ILE A 375 15.40 2.12 -42.85
CA ILE A 375 14.22 2.97 -42.73
C ILE A 375 13.15 2.59 -43.76
N THR A 376 13.55 2.23 -44.98
CA THR A 376 12.62 1.74 -46.02
C THR A 376 12.09 0.34 -45.73
N ALA A 377 12.83 -0.50 -45.00
CA ALA A 377 12.38 -1.82 -44.56
C ALA A 377 11.52 -1.79 -43.27
N ALA A 378 11.69 -0.80 -42.40
CA ALA A 378 10.89 -0.61 -41.17
C ALA A 378 9.40 -0.32 -41.44
N ALA A 379 9.06 0.08 -42.67
CA ALA A 379 7.68 0.22 -43.13
C ALA A 379 6.96 -1.12 -43.42
N ARG A 380 7.61 -2.29 -43.23
CA ARG A 380 7.04 -3.62 -43.54
C ARG A 380 7.20 -4.70 -42.45
N ASP A 381 7.27 -4.29 -41.18
CA ASP A 381 7.00 -5.11 -40.00
C ASP A 381 7.77 -6.47 -39.89
N ILE A 382 9.09 -6.41 -39.69
CA ILE A 382 9.94 -7.60 -39.50
C ILE A 382 10.88 -7.42 -38.30
N THR A 383 10.45 -7.92 -37.12
CA THR A 383 11.16 -7.95 -35.83
C THR A 383 12.57 -8.60 -35.83
N PRO A 384 12.93 -9.62 -36.63
CA PRO A 384 14.26 -10.26 -36.53
C PRO A 384 15.45 -9.39 -36.99
N TYR A 385 15.24 -8.31 -37.77
CA TYR A 385 16.33 -7.43 -38.21
C TYR A 385 16.80 -6.45 -37.12
N LEU A 386 15.93 -6.09 -36.18
CA LEU A 386 16.30 -5.27 -35.00
C LEU A 386 17.27 -6.01 -34.07
N ILE A 387 17.14 -7.34 -33.96
CA ILE A 387 18.04 -8.20 -33.19
C ILE A 387 19.44 -8.24 -33.84
N ALA A 388 19.51 -8.35 -35.17
CA ALA A 388 20.77 -8.35 -35.91
C ALA A 388 21.49 -6.99 -35.83
N VAL A 389 20.75 -5.87 -35.90
CA VAL A 389 21.31 -4.52 -35.78
C VAL A 389 21.79 -4.24 -34.35
N ALA A 390 21.03 -4.65 -33.33
CA ALA A 390 21.46 -4.55 -31.93
C ALA A 390 22.72 -5.38 -31.64
N ALA A 391 22.83 -6.60 -32.21
CA ALA A 391 24.01 -7.43 -32.07
C ALA A 391 25.25 -6.83 -32.77
N VAL A 392 25.08 -6.26 -33.97
CA VAL A 392 26.16 -5.60 -34.72
C VAL A 392 26.62 -4.32 -34.02
N LEU A 393 25.71 -3.50 -33.49
CA LEU A 393 26.04 -2.32 -32.69
C LEU A 393 26.74 -2.69 -31.39
N THR A 394 26.32 -3.76 -30.72
CA THR A 394 26.95 -4.25 -29.48
C THR A 394 28.38 -4.76 -29.74
N CYS A 395 28.59 -5.49 -30.84
CA CYS A 395 29.92 -5.95 -31.26
C CYS A 395 30.82 -4.80 -31.74
N ALA A 396 30.27 -3.79 -32.40
CA ALA A 396 31.02 -2.61 -32.85
C ALA A 396 31.49 -1.76 -31.66
N VAL A 397 30.63 -1.52 -30.67
CA VAL A 397 31.00 -0.80 -29.44
C VAL A 397 32.05 -1.60 -28.64
N ALA A 398 31.92 -2.94 -28.58
CA ALA A 398 32.93 -3.85 -27.99
C ALA A 398 34.34 -3.70 -28.60
N THR A 399 34.44 -3.38 -29.89
CA THR A 399 35.75 -3.14 -30.54
C THR A 399 36.33 -1.75 -30.25
N GLN A 400 35.48 -0.73 -30.00
CA GLN A 400 35.89 0.61 -29.60
C GLN A 400 36.30 0.72 -28.11
N PHE A 401 35.83 -0.22 -27.26
CA PHE A 401 36.20 -0.36 -25.83
C PHE A 401 37.70 -0.60 -25.57
N ARG A 402 38.51 -0.89 -26.59
CA ARG A 402 39.98 -1.00 -26.44
C ARG A 402 40.70 0.35 -26.33
N ALA A 403 40.05 1.48 -26.64
CA ALA A 403 40.73 2.78 -26.74
C ALA A 403 40.29 3.86 -25.72
N SER A 404 39.21 3.66 -24.95
CA SER A 404 38.63 4.72 -24.10
C SER A 404 38.38 4.19 -22.68
N GLY A 405 38.96 4.82 -21.67
CA GLY A 405 39.06 4.29 -20.30
C GLY A 405 37.74 4.09 -19.51
N PRO A 406 37.84 3.48 -18.31
CA PRO A 406 36.72 2.84 -17.58
C PRO A 406 35.61 3.78 -17.06
N ALA A 407 35.83 5.10 -17.03
CA ALA A 407 34.81 6.05 -16.57
C ALA A 407 33.69 6.30 -17.61
N PHE A 408 33.93 6.01 -18.89
CA PHE A 408 32.89 6.08 -19.93
C PHE A 408 31.95 4.87 -19.87
N ALA A 409 32.46 3.70 -19.46
CA ALA A 409 31.69 2.47 -19.33
C ALA A 409 30.59 2.55 -18.25
N ALA A 410 30.83 3.25 -17.15
CA ALA A 410 29.84 3.42 -16.08
C ALA A 410 28.63 4.29 -16.49
N GLY A 411 28.80 5.19 -17.46
CA GLY A 411 27.73 6.07 -17.94
C GLY A 411 26.77 5.43 -18.95
N MET A 412 27.18 4.36 -19.64
CA MET A 412 26.39 3.72 -20.71
C MET A 412 25.80 2.36 -20.34
N LEU A 413 26.08 1.85 -19.14
CA LEU A 413 25.41 0.68 -18.56
C LEU A 413 23.90 0.89 -18.29
N PRO A 414 23.44 2.06 -17.79
CA PRO A 414 22.02 2.28 -17.52
C PRO A 414 21.11 2.23 -18.77
N PRO A 415 21.48 2.84 -19.93
CA PRO A 415 20.72 2.70 -21.17
C PRO A 415 20.62 1.25 -21.66
N ALA A 416 21.67 0.45 -21.54
CA ALA A 416 21.67 -0.95 -21.98
C ALA A 416 20.76 -1.83 -21.11
N VAL A 417 20.77 -1.62 -19.79
CA VAL A 417 19.86 -2.29 -18.85
C VAL A 417 18.41 -1.86 -19.09
N LEU A 418 18.18 -0.58 -19.39
CA LEU A 418 16.87 -0.03 -19.72
C LEU A 418 16.31 -0.64 -21.02
N SER A 419 17.13 -0.77 -22.07
CA SER A 419 16.74 -1.44 -23.31
C SER A 419 16.43 -2.92 -23.11
N THR A 420 17.12 -3.60 -22.18
CA THR A 420 16.86 -5.00 -21.86
C THR A 420 15.56 -5.18 -21.07
N ALA A 421 15.22 -4.22 -20.20
CA ALA A 421 13.97 -4.19 -19.46
C ALA A 421 12.75 -3.89 -20.36
N ILE A 422 12.91 -3.06 -21.40
CA ILE A 422 11.88 -2.79 -22.42
C ILE A 422 11.48 -4.05 -23.20
N VAL A 423 12.42 -4.98 -23.42
CA VAL A 423 12.17 -6.23 -24.17
C VAL A 423 11.49 -7.31 -23.31
N ALA A 424 11.51 -7.18 -21.98
CA ALA A 424 11.01 -8.20 -21.05
C ALA A 424 9.62 -7.91 -20.44
N GLY A 425 9.02 -6.75 -20.73
CA GLY A 425 7.72 -6.33 -20.17
C GLY A 425 6.51 -6.82 -20.97
N ASP A 426 5.49 -7.31 -20.26
CA ASP A 426 4.21 -7.79 -20.81
C ASP A 426 3.48 -6.66 -21.59
N PRO A 427 3.07 -6.86 -22.85
CA PRO A 427 2.58 -5.80 -23.74
C PRO A 427 1.19 -5.23 -23.43
N THR A 428 0.56 -5.54 -22.30
CA THR A 428 -0.85 -5.20 -22.05
C THR A 428 -1.12 -3.94 -21.21
N ASN A 429 -0.09 -3.24 -20.68
CA ASN A 429 -0.32 -2.09 -19.79
C ASN A 429 0.58 -0.87 -20.07
N TRP A 430 0.28 -0.11 -21.13
CA TRP A 430 1.16 0.94 -21.69
C TRP A 430 0.94 2.36 -21.12
N ASN A 431 -0.08 2.58 -20.28
CA ASN A 431 -0.45 3.95 -19.84
C ASN A 431 0.43 4.52 -18.71
N SER A 432 1.15 3.68 -17.95
CA SER A 432 2.04 4.12 -16.86
C SER A 432 3.51 4.27 -17.28
N LEU A 433 3.92 3.63 -18.38
CA LEU A 433 5.32 3.61 -18.81
C LEU A 433 5.81 4.97 -19.31
N SER A 434 4.96 5.75 -20.00
CA SER A 434 5.35 7.03 -20.61
C SER A 434 5.80 8.06 -19.57
N THR A 435 5.12 8.14 -18.43
CA THR A 435 5.41 9.09 -17.35
C THR A 435 6.69 8.72 -16.59
N VAL A 436 6.92 7.42 -16.35
CA VAL A 436 8.14 6.92 -15.70
C VAL A 436 9.34 7.06 -16.62
N LEU A 437 9.19 6.75 -17.91
CA LEU A 437 10.22 6.94 -18.93
C LEU A 437 10.57 8.42 -19.11
N PHE A 438 9.57 9.32 -19.09
CA PHE A 438 9.78 10.77 -19.19
C PHE A 438 10.55 11.32 -17.97
N ARG A 439 10.21 10.86 -16.75
CA ARG A 439 10.92 11.24 -15.52
C ARG A 439 12.35 10.69 -15.48
N ALA A 440 12.55 9.44 -15.91
CA ALA A 440 13.88 8.83 -16.00
C ALA A 440 14.78 9.53 -17.04
N ALA A 441 14.23 9.90 -18.20
CA ALA A 441 14.93 10.66 -19.23
C ALA A 441 15.34 12.07 -18.72
N HIS A 442 14.44 12.75 -18.00
CA HIS A 442 14.74 14.06 -17.39
C HIS A 442 15.86 13.98 -16.34
N ILE A 443 15.83 12.98 -15.46
CA ILE A 443 16.86 12.78 -14.43
C ILE A 443 18.22 12.43 -15.08
N ALA A 444 18.22 11.59 -16.12
CA ALA A 444 19.42 11.24 -16.88
C ALA A 444 20.02 12.47 -17.60
N TRP A 445 19.17 13.35 -18.14
CA TRP A 445 19.59 14.58 -18.81
C TRP A 445 20.18 15.60 -17.84
N LEU A 446 19.56 15.80 -16.67
CA LEU A 446 20.08 16.66 -15.61
C LEU A 446 21.41 16.13 -15.03
N ALA A 447 21.54 14.82 -14.88
CA ALA A 447 22.79 14.18 -14.46
C ALA A 447 23.91 14.37 -15.51
N ALA A 448 23.59 14.24 -16.80
CA ALA A 448 24.53 14.48 -17.89
C ALA A 448 24.99 15.95 -17.96
N ALA A 449 24.07 16.90 -17.76
CA ALA A 449 24.37 18.33 -17.69
C ALA A 449 25.27 18.66 -16.48
N ALA A 450 24.99 18.08 -15.31
CA ALA A 450 25.81 18.25 -14.10
C ALA A 450 27.24 17.68 -14.27
N VAL A 451 27.38 16.52 -14.91
CA VAL A 451 28.69 15.91 -15.23
C VAL A 451 29.46 16.74 -16.27
N GLY A 452 28.76 17.34 -17.24
CA GLY A 452 29.33 18.31 -18.18
C GLY A 452 29.85 19.56 -17.49
N LEU A 453 29.14 20.07 -16.48
CA LEU A 453 29.55 21.21 -15.66
C LEU A 453 30.83 20.92 -14.86
N PHE A 454 30.92 19.73 -14.24
CA PHE A 454 32.05 19.35 -13.38
C PHE A 454 33.36 19.08 -14.14
N ARG A 455 33.31 18.84 -15.46
CA ARG A 455 34.50 18.56 -16.28
C ARG A 455 34.90 19.69 -17.21
N TRP A 456 34.33 20.89 -17.07
CA TRP A 456 34.73 22.03 -17.89
C TRP A 456 36.18 22.47 -17.58
N ARG A 457 37.13 21.99 -18.41
CA ARG A 457 38.49 22.56 -18.51
C ARG A 457 38.74 23.07 -19.94
N PRO A 458 39.29 24.28 -20.13
CA PRO A 458 39.08 25.02 -21.39
C PRO A 458 40.04 24.67 -22.55
N SER A 459 40.78 23.56 -22.53
CA SER A 459 42.07 23.51 -23.25
C SER A 459 42.19 22.65 -24.51
N LYS A 460 41.14 22.00 -25.07
CA LYS A 460 41.29 21.28 -26.36
C LYS A 460 40.13 21.50 -27.35
N PRO A 461 40.38 22.14 -28.52
CA PRO A 461 39.34 22.48 -29.50
C PRO A 461 38.86 21.30 -30.37
N SER A 462 39.60 20.19 -30.45
CA SER A 462 39.23 19.04 -31.31
C SER A 462 38.07 18.19 -30.79
N LEU A 463 37.68 18.30 -29.52
CA LEU A 463 36.50 17.64 -28.97
C LEU A 463 35.18 18.40 -29.26
N ARG A 464 35.25 19.62 -29.80
CA ARG A 464 34.08 20.49 -30.00
C ARG A 464 33.15 20.00 -31.12
N ILE A 465 33.71 19.39 -32.17
CA ILE A 465 32.93 18.98 -33.35
C ILE A 465 32.38 17.55 -33.22
N GLY A 466 33.08 16.68 -32.47
CA GLY A 466 32.69 15.27 -32.31
C GLY A 466 31.40 15.02 -31.53
N LEU A 467 30.98 15.96 -30.68
CA LEU A 467 29.71 15.89 -29.92
C LEU A 467 28.55 16.63 -30.62
N LEU A 468 28.84 17.59 -31.51
CA LEU A 468 27.83 18.39 -32.20
C LEU A 468 27.08 17.60 -33.28
N VAL A 469 27.79 16.73 -34.01
CA VAL A 469 27.20 15.93 -35.09
C VAL A 469 26.18 14.90 -34.57
N PRO A 470 26.45 14.08 -33.54
CA PRO A 470 25.45 13.15 -33.02
C PRO A 470 24.26 13.85 -32.34
N ALA A 471 24.45 15.02 -31.72
CA ALA A 471 23.36 15.81 -31.15
C ALA A 471 22.43 16.39 -32.24
N ALA A 472 23.01 16.90 -33.34
CA ALA A 472 22.23 17.38 -34.47
C ALA A 472 21.48 16.25 -35.21
N ILE A 473 22.09 15.06 -35.30
CA ILE A 473 21.45 13.87 -35.87
C ILE A 473 20.31 13.38 -34.97
N ALA A 474 20.48 13.40 -33.65
CA ALA A 474 19.42 13.05 -32.71
C ALA A 474 18.23 14.03 -32.79
N ALA A 475 18.50 15.34 -32.87
CA ALA A 475 17.47 16.35 -33.05
C ALA A 475 16.73 16.20 -34.39
N ALA A 476 17.44 15.90 -35.48
CA ALA A 476 16.84 15.65 -36.79
C ALA A 476 16.00 14.37 -36.82
N LEU A 477 16.43 13.29 -36.13
CA LEU A 477 15.65 12.05 -36.01
C LEU A 477 14.37 12.24 -35.19
N VAL A 478 14.43 13.02 -34.11
CA VAL A 478 13.23 13.41 -33.34
C VAL A 478 12.26 14.21 -34.23
N LEU A 479 12.77 15.14 -35.03
CA LEU A 479 11.96 15.93 -35.96
C LEU A 479 11.28 15.05 -37.03
N ILE A 480 11.99 14.05 -37.57
CA ILE A 480 11.45 13.12 -38.58
C ILE A 480 10.35 12.24 -37.96
N VAL A 481 10.56 11.69 -36.76
CA VAL A 481 9.54 10.89 -36.05
C VAL A 481 8.28 11.72 -35.77
N VAL A 482 8.43 13.00 -35.40
CA VAL A 482 7.31 13.91 -35.18
C VAL A 482 6.55 14.25 -36.48
N VAL A 483 7.24 14.36 -37.61
CA VAL A 483 6.62 14.64 -38.92
C VAL A 483 5.91 13.40 -39.49
N GLU A 484 6.42 12.19 -39.23
CA GLU A 484 5.80 10.93 -39.66
C GLU A 484 4.52 10.62 -38.85
N ASP A 485 4.53 10.90 -37.55
CA ASP A 485 3.37 10.79 -36.66
C ASP A 485 2.27 11.80 -37.05
N TYR A 486 2.65 13.02 -37.48
CA TYR A 486 1.74 14.03 -38.03
C TYR A 486 1.06 13.62 -39.35
N ARG A 487 1.66 12.68 -40.10
CA ARG A 487 1.18 12.27 -41.44
C ARG A 487 0.34 10.98 -41.45
N SER A 488 0.25 10.24 -40.35
CA SER A 488 -0.46 8.96 -40.29
C SER A 488 -1.95 9.15 -39.96
N PRO A 489 -2.90 8.88 -40.88
CA PRO A 489 -4.31 9.17 -40.67
C PRO A 489 -5.08 7.92 -40.21
N HIS A 490 -4.83 7.36 -39.02
CA HIS A 490 -5.68 6.28 -38.49
C HIS A 490 -5.96 6.35 -36.96
N GLN A 491 -7.24 6.61 -36.67
CA GLN A 491 -8.06 6.02 -35.58
C GLN A 491 -7.72 6.18 -34.09
N TYR A 492 -6.99 7.19 -33.63
CA TYR A 492 -7.10 7.63 -32.21
C TYR A 492 -7.00 9.14 -32.08
N LYS A 493 -8.16 9.83 -32.16
CA LYS A 493 -8.28 11.27 -31.91
C LYS A 493 -8.31 11.56 -30.40
N ALA A 494 -7.17 11.42 -29.71
CA ALA A 494 -7.05 11.82 -28.30
C ALA A 494 -5.61 12.06 -27.83
N VAL A 495 -4.73 12.63 -28.66
CA VAL A 495 -3.49 13.24 -28.14
C VAL A 495 -3.67 14.76 -28.20
N PRO A 496 -3.79 15.46 -27.05
CA PRO A 496 -4.05 16.89 -27.07
C PRO A 496 -2.85 17.67 -27.60
N HIS A 497 -3.14 18.77 -28.29
CA HIS A 497 -2.22 19.76 -28.88
C HIS A 497 -1.27 20.48 -27.88
N LEU A 498 -1.10 19.97 -26.65
CA LEU A 498 -0.21 20.48 -25.61
C LEU A 498 1.25 20.06 -25.79
N THR A 499 1.55 19.10 -26.66
CA THR A 499 2.93 18.69 -26.98
C THR A 499 3.69 19.76 -27.76
N TYR A 500 3.00 20.58 -28.53
CA TYR A 500 3.62 21.56 -29.44
C TYR A 500 4.37 22.72 -28.72
N PRO A 501 3.78 23.40 -27.70
CA PRO A 501 4.47 24.48 -26.97
C PRO A 501 5.64 23.97 -26.12
N ALA A 502 5.52 22.77 -25.54
CA ALA A 502 6.57 22.14 -24.75
C ALA A 502 7.78 21.74 -25.62
N ILE A 503 7.54 21.25 -26.83
CA ILE A 503 8.58 20.89 -27.80
C ILE A 503 9.29 22.14 -28.36
N VAL A 504 8.54 23.21 -28.68
CA VAL A 504 9.13 24.49 -29.12
C VAL A 504 9.91 25.16 -27.98
N GLY A 505 9.43 25.07 -26.74
CA GLY A 505 10.16 25.52 -25.56
C GLY A 505 11.47 24.76 -25.32
N LEU A 506 11.48 23.44 -25.57
CA LEU A 506 12.68 22.60 -25.48
C LEU A 506 13.70 22.96 -26.57
N ILE A 507 13.26 23.17 -27.81
CA ILE A 507 14.10 23.60 -28.93
C ILE A 507 14.68 25.00 -28.66
N ALA A 508 13.86 25.93 -28.16
CA ALA A 508 14.33 27.27 -27.78
C ALA A 508 15.35 27.22 -26.63
N ALA A 509 15.17 26.32 -25.66
CA ALA A 509 16.13 26.09 -24.58
C ALA A 509 17.45 25.47 -25.08
N GLU A 510 17.39 24.54 -26.04
CA GLU A 510 18.57 23.98 -26.71
C GLU A 510 19.34 25.05 -27.50
N PHE A 511 18.66 25.92 -28.25
CA PHE A 511 19.31 27.04 -28.94
C PHE A 511 19.86 28.10 -27.98
N ALA A 512 19.19 28.35 -26.85
CA ALA A 512 19.69 29.25 -25.80
C ALA A 512 20.96 28.73 -25.11
N LEU A 513 21.09 27.41 -24.98
CA LEU A 513 22.30 26.73 -24.46
C LEU A 513 23.46 26.74 -25.47
N ILE A 514 23.16 26.80 -26.78
CA ILE A 514 24.17 26.87 -27.85
C ILE A 514 24.67 28.30 -28.09
N GLY A 515 23.84 29.32 -27.85
CA GLY A 515 24.16 30.74 -28.07
C GLY A 515 25.51 31.22 -27.47
N PRO A 516 25.88 30.83 -26.24
CA PRO A 516 27.17 31.21 -25.65
C PRO A 516 28.39 30.51 -26.27
N LEU A 517 28.21 29.46 -27.08
CA LEU A 517 29.31 28.72 -27.72
C LEU A 517 29.82 29.40 -29.00
N PHE A 518 29.12 30.41 -29.51
CA PHE A 518 29.52 31.18 -30.69
C PHE A 518 29.64 32.68 -30.38
N THR A 519 30.80 33.28 -30.68
CA THR A 519 30.95 34.74 -30.66
C THR A 519 30.31 35.35 -31.90
N PHE A 520 28.99 35.50 -31.93
CA PHE A 520 28.32 36.29 -32.95
C PHE A 520 28.14 37.74 -32.50
N GLY A 521 28.39 38.69 -33.40
CA GLY A 521 28.35 40.13 -33.13
C GLY A 521 26.95 40.69 -32.88
N ARG A 522 26.88 42.00 -32.52
CA ARG A 522 25.68 42.77 -32.11
C ARG A 522 24.40 42.52 -32.93
N ILE A 523 24.53 42.20 -34.21
CA ILE A 523 23.41 41.95 -35.13
C ILE A 523 22.65 40.66 -34.77
N PHE A 524 23.34 39.62 -34.27
CA PHE A 524 22.71 38.36 -33.88
C PHE A 524 21.88 38.51 -32.60
N THR A 525 22.33 39.33 -31.65
CA THR A 525 21.59 39.60 -30.41
C THR A 525 20.28 40.35 -30.69
N VAL A 526 20.31 41.28 -31.65
CA VAL A 526 19.09 41.97 -32.14
C VAL A 526 18.17 40.98 -32.85
N GLY A 527 18.70 40.09 -33.70
CA GLY A 527 17.93 39.02 -34.33
C GLY A 527 17.31 38.03 -33.34
N TRP A 528 17.98 37.76 -32.21
CA TRP A 528 17.49 36.88 -31.15
C TRP A 528 16.33 37.48 -30.37
N VAL A 529 16.40 38.78 -30.05
CA VAL A 529 15.31 39.51 -29.37
C VAL A 529 14.10 39.66 -30.30
N VAL A 530 14.31 39.97 -31.58
CA VAL A 530 13.24 40.12 -32.57
C VAL A 530 12.62 38.77 -32.96
N GLY A 531 13.43 37.71 -33.07
CA GLY A 531 12.96 36.34 -33.35
C GLY A 531 12.18 35.73 -32.18
N GLY A 532 12.65 35.93 -30.94
CA GLY A 532 11.89 35.57 -29.74
C GLY A 532 10.56 36.32 -29.64
N PHE A 533 10.54 37.61 -30.00
CA PHE A 533 9.34 38.45 -30.05
C PHE A 533 8.29 37.94 -31.06
N ALA A 534 8.72 37.51 -32.26
CA ALA A 534 7.81 37.01 -33.29
C ALA A 534 7.18 35.64 -32.96
N VAL A 535 7.96 34.73 -32.35
CA VAL A 535 7.45 33.42 -31.88
C VAL A 535 6.44 33.59 -30.75
N TRP A 536 6.65 34.60 -29.90
CA TRP A 536 5.76 34.91 -28.79
C TRP A 536 4.44 35.55 -29.25
N LEU A 537 4.47 36.46 -30.23
CA LEU A 537 3.26 37.02 -30.86
C LEU A 537 2.41 35.96 -31.56
N GLY A 538 3.04 34.94 -32.16
CA GLY A 538 2.33 33.79 -32.74
C GLY A 538 1.56 32.96 -31.71
N LEU A 539 2.12 32.76 -30.52
CA LEU A 539 1.51 32.01 -29.41
C LEU A 539 0.21 32.63 -28.86
N PHE A 540 0.03 33.95 -28.99
CA PHE A 540 -1.14 34.67 -28.43
C PHE A 540 -2.19 35.08 -29.47
N SER A 541 -1.97 34.79 -30.76
CA SER A 541 -2.92 35.15 -31.82
C SER A 541 -4.17 34.25 -31.91
N GLY A 542 -4.29 33.22 -31.05
CA GLY A 542 -5.30 32.17 -31.18
C GLY A 542 -6.18 31.88 -29.96
N SER A 543 -6.17 32.69 -28.89
CA SER A 543 -6.96 32.39 -27.68
C SER A 543 -7.83 33.57 -27.26
N GLU A 544 -9.11 33.53 -27.61
CA GLU A 544 -10.11 34.41 -27.01
C GLU A 544 -10.35 33.97 -25.55
N GLY A 545 -10.18 34.92 -24.62
CA GLY A 545 -10.73 34.83 -23.26
C GLY A 545 -9.76 34.42 -22.15
N LEU A 546 -8.90 35.35 -21.68
CA LEU A 546 -8.27 35.25 -20.35
C LEU A 546 -8.07 36.66 -19.74
N ALA A 547 -8.99 37.08 -18.86
CA ALA A 547 -9.00 38.39 -18.22
C ALA A 547 -8.60 38.30 -16.74
N ALA A 548 -7.29 38.33 -16.43
CA ALA A 548 -6.70 38.66 -15.11
C ALA A 548 -5.17 38.47 -15.03
N PRO A 549 -4.50 37.53 -15.74
CA PRO A 549 -3.06 37.29 -15.55
C PRO A 549 -2.12 38.22 -16.34
N TRP A 550 -2.66 39.18 -17.10
CA TRP A 550 -1.86 40.05 -17.98
C TRP A 550 -0.90 40.96 -17.22
N GLN A 551 -1.22 41.36 -15.98
CA GLN A 551 -0.40 42.30 -15.20
C GLN A 551 0.91 41.69 -14.71
N ALA A 552 0.89 40.41 -14.29
CA ALA A 552 2.09 39.69 -13.87
C ALA A 552 3.03 39.43 -15.05
N VAL A 553 2.45 39.13 -16.22
CA VAL A 553 3.18 38.90 -17.46
C VAL A 553 3.79 40.20 -17.99
N VAL A 554 3.04 41.31 -17.97
CA VAL A 554 3.56 42.65 -18.34
C VAL A 554 4.64 43.12 -17.37
N ALA A 555 4.50 42.88 -16.06
CA ALA A 555 5.52 43.22 -15.08
C ALA A 555 6.83 42.43 -15.32
N LEU A 556 6.73 41.13 -15.60
CA LEU A 556 7.87 40.30 -15.99
C LEU A 556 8.51 40.78 -17.31
N LEU A 557 7.70 41.25 -18.26
CA LEU A 557 8.14 41.78 -19.55
C LEU A 557 8.88 43.12 -19.42
N VAL A 558 8.44 44.00 -18.50
CA VAL A 558 9.14 45.26 -18.16
C VAL A 558 10.48 44.99 -17.48
N VAL A 559 10.55 44.01 -16.58
CA VAL A 559 11.81 43.57 -15.95
C VAL A 559 12.77 43.02 -17.00
N TRP A 560 12.27 42.25 -17.98
CA TRP A 560 13.06 41.70 -19.08
C TRP A 560 13.63 42.78 -20.01
N LEU A 561 12.82 43.78 -20.36
CA LEU A 561 13.23 44.95 -21.15
C LEU A 561 14.30 45.79 -20.43
N LEU A 562 14.13 46.02 -19.13
CA LEU A 562 15.11 46.76 -18.32
C LEU A 562 16.46 46.04 -18.25
N ILE A 563 16.46 44.72 -18.06
CA ILE A 563 17.67 43.90 -18.06
C ILE A 563 18.34 43.91 -19.44
N GLY A 564 17.56 43.83 -20.52
CA GLY A 564 18.05 43.95 -21.89
C GLY A 564 18.72 45.30 -22.17
N VAL A 565 18.10 46.42 -21.77
CA VAL A 565 18.67 47.77 -21.94
C VAL A 565 19.96 47.94 -21.12
N LEU A 566 19.99 47.43 -19.88
CA LEU A 566 21.18 47.41 -19.02
C LEU A 566 22.35 46.61 -19.61
N THR A 567 22.08 45.58 -20.44
CA THR A 567 23.13 44.81 -21.13
C THR A 567 23.68 45.47 -22.39
N ILE A 568 22.91 46.37 -23.02
CA ILE A 568 23.28 47.05 -24.28
C ILE A 568 24.09 48.32 -24.01
N ALA A 569 23.80 49.04 -22.91
CA ALA A 569 24.59 50.18 -22.46
C ALA A 569 25.93 49.71 -21.83
N ARG A 570 27.07 50.00 -22.46
CA ARG A 570 28.43 49.80 -21.91
C ARG A 570 29.19 51.16 -21.88
N PRO A 571 30.34 51.30 -21.18
CA PRO A 571 30.72 50.96 -19.78
C PRO A 571 31.41 52.18 -19.07
N PRO A 572 31.81 52.14 -17.77
CA PRO A 572 33.26 52.02 -17.48
C PRO A 572 33.64 51.37 -16.13
N ARG A 573 34.84 50.74 -16.13
CA ARG A 573 35.79 50.54 -15.00
C ARG A 573 35.23 50.34 -13.57
N THR A 574 34.38 49.34 -13.35
CA THR A 574 34.25 48.76 -12.00
C THR A 574 34.68 47.31 -12.07
N GLY A 575 35.67 46.93 -11.25
CA GLY A 575 36.33 45.62 -11.26
C GLY A 575 35.47 44.44 -10.82
N VAL A 576 34.15 44.52 -10.97
CA VAL A 576 33.22 43.42 -10.68
C VAL A 576 32.98 42.64 -11.97
N PRO A 577 33.14 41.30 -11.98
CA PRO A 577 32.95 40.51 -13.19
C PRO A 577 31.45 40.32 -13.45
N ILE A 578 30.81 41.34 -14.02
CA ILE A 578 29.41 41.37 -14.49
C ILE A 578 29.09 40.18 -15.42
N ARG A 579 30.12 39.56 -16.01
CA ARG A 579 30.04 38.40 -16.89
C ARG A 579 29.38 37.15 -16.26
N ARG A 580 29.44 36.97 -14.94
CA ARG A 580 28.83 35.78 -14.27
C ARG A 580 27.33 35.94 -14.01
N LEU A 581 26.88 37.13 -13.62
CA LEU A 581 25.45 37.41 -13.38
C LEU A 581 24.64 37.44 -14.68
N VAL A 582 25.22 37.99 -15.75
CA VAL A 582 24.59 38.05 -17.08
C VAL A 582 24.47 36.66 -17.75
N MET A 583 25.32 35.69 -17.37
CA MET A 583 25.20 34.30 -17.85
C MET A 583 24.18 33.45 -17.06
N MET A 584 23.86 33.82 -15.82
CA MET A 584 22.94 33.05 -14.96
C MET A 584 21.47 33.41 -15.19
N ALA A 585 21.18 34.66 -15.59
CA ALA A 585 19.82 35.14 -15.82
C ALA A 585 19.04 34.38 -16.94
N PRO A 586 19.64 34.03 -18.09
CA PRO A 586 18.96 33.23 -19.13
C PRO A 586 18.71 31.77 -18.73
N LEU A 587 19.44 31.25 -17.74
CA LEU A 587 19.34 29.86 -17.26
C LEU A 587 18.29 29.68 -16.16
N LEU A 588 18.09 30.69 -15.31
CA LEU A 588 17.11 30.65 -14.22
C LEU A 588 15.69 31.00 -14.69
N ALA A 589 15.56 31.84 -15.72
CA ALA A 589 14.25 32.31 -16.19
C ALA A 589 13.31 31.21 -16.73
N PRO A 590 13.75 30.23 -17.56
CA PRO A 590 12.89 29.17 -18.05
C PRO A 590 12.44 28.21 -16.95
N ALA A 591 13.29 27.97 -15.95
CA ALA A 591 12.97 27.11 -14.81
C ALA A 591 11.88 27.72 -13.91
N VAL A 592 11.96 29.03 -13.66
CA VAL A 592 10.96 29.77 -12.89
C VAL A 592 9.66 29.92 -13.69
N LEU A 593 9.73 30.22 -14.99
CA LEU A 593 8.55 30.33 -15.86
C LEU A 593 7.85 28.98 -16.10
N GLY A 594 8.61 27.89 -16.25
CA GLY A 594 8.07 26.54 -16.38
C GLY A 594 7.35 26.07 -15.11
N ALA A 595 7.88 26.40 -13.94
CA ALA A 595 7.23 26.11 -12.66
C ALA A 595 5.92 26.90 -12.47
N VAL A 596 5.88 28.17 -12.91
CA VAL A 596 4.67 29.01 -12.82
C VAL A 596 3.62 28.61 -13.86
N ALA A 597 4.01 28.27 -15.09
CA ALA A 597 3.08 27.82 -16.12
C ALA A 597 2.42 26.47 -15.77
N PHE A 598 3.15 25.55 -15.13
CA PHE A 598 2.62 24.26 -14.68
C PHE A 598 1.60 24.40 -13.53
N ALA A 599 1.69 25.48 -12.75
CA ALA A 599 0.79 25.72 -11.63
C ALA A 599 -0.56 26.38 -12.04
N VAL A 600 -0.69 26.89 -13.27
CA VAL A 600 -1.82 27.76 -13.68
C VAL A 600 -2.71 27.17 -14.78
N VAL A 601 -2.32 26.07 -15.44
CA VAL A 601 -3.15 25.41 -16.47
C VAL A 601 -4.06 24.36 -15.79
N PRO A 602 -5.40 24.51 -15.79
CA PRO A 602 -6.30 23.48 -15.28
C PRO A 602 -6.19 22.21 -16.13
N ALA A 603 -6.30 21.04 -15.50
CA ALA A 603 -6.42 19.77 -16.22
C ALA A 603 -7.65 19.77 -17.14
N ALA A 604 -7.55 19.18 -18.33
CA ALA A 604 -8.68 19.04 -19.25
C ALA A 604 -9.78 18.14 -18.63
N SER A 605 -11.04 18.53 -18.80
CA SER A 605 -12.22 17.78 -18.31
C SER A 605 -12.24 16.35 -18.89
N GLN A 606 -12.33 15.35 -18.01
CA GLN A 606 -12.45 13.93 -18.36
C GLN A 606 -13.90 13.58 -18.71
N THR A 607 -14.13 12.41 -19.32
CA THR A 607 -15.50 11.91 -19.53
C THR A 607 -16.23 11.79 -18.19
N PRO A 608 -17.38 12.45 -17.99
CA PRO A 608 -18.06 12.43 -16.71
C PRO A 608 -18.48 11.03 -16.27
N PHE A 609 -18.27 10.72 -14.99
CA PHE A 609 -18.65 9.45 -14.37
C PHE A 609 -19.49 9.73 -13.11
N ALA A 610 -20.78 9.38 -13.13
CA ALA A 610 -21.67 9.56 -11.99
C ALA A 610 -21.48 8.45 -10.95
N ALA A 611 -20.66 8.65 -9.92
CA ALA A 611 -20.46 7.63 -8.89
C ALA A 611 -21.69 7.43 -7.99
N ALA A 612 -22.40 8.52 -7.67
CA ALA A 612 -23.60 8.50 -6.84
C ALA A 612 -24.69 9.42 -7.37
N LEU A 613 -25.94 9.07 -7.02
CA LEU A 613 -27.16 9.75 -7.41
C LEU A 613 -27.99 10.09 -6.17
N ALA A 614 -28.61 11.27 -6.17
CA ALA A 614 -29.62 11.64 -5.18
C ALA A 614 -30.79 12.33 -5.88
N LEU A 615 -32.02 11.92 -5.59
CA LEU A 615 -33.23 12.46 -6.20
C LEU A 615 -33.94 13.39 -5.21
N SER A 616 -34.43 14.53 -5.68
CA SER A 616 -35.28 15.41 -4.85
C SER A 616 -36.61 14.73 -4.52
N PRO A 617 -37.22 14.99 -3.34
CA PRO A 617 -38.48 14.35 -2.94
C PRO A 617 -39.67 14.63 -3.86
N ASP A 618 -39.61 15.69 -4.66
CA ASP A 618 -40.60 16.04 -5.68
C ASP A 618 -40.33 15.40 -7.06
N ASP A 619 -39.32 14.53 -7.13
CA ASP A 619 -38.83 13.85 -8.33
C ASP A 619 -38.39 14.79 -9.47
N ARG A 620 -38.18 16.09 -9.22
CA ARG A 620 -37.87 17.07 -10.30
C ARG A 620 -36.39 17.20 -10.61
N ILE A 621 -35.52 17.07 -9.62
CA ILE A 621 -34.08 17.29 -9.76
C ILE A 621 -33.32 16.05 -9.31
N LEU A 622 -32.49 15.52 -10.21
CA LEU A 622 -31.51 14.49 -9.92
C LEU A 622 -30.13 15.15 -9.76
N TYR A 623 -29.48 14.91 -8.63
CA TYR A 623 -28.10 15.31 -8.36
C TYR A 623 -27.18 14.13 -8.68
N ALA A 624 -26.07 14.39 -9.37
CA ALA A 624 -25.07 13.37 -9.67
C ALA A 624 -23.66 13.84 -9.29
N ALA A 625 -22.92 12.97 -8.60
CA ALA A 625 -21.50 13.17 -8.28
C ALA A 625 -20.66 12.75 -9.48
N ASP A 626 -20.11 13.72 -10.20
CA ASP A 626 -19.18 13.47 -11.29
C ASP A 626 -17.76 13.26 -10.72
N PHE A 627 -17.46 12.00 -10.45
CA PHE A 627 -16.24 11.54 -9.80
C PHE A 627 -14.98 11.96 -10.56
N SER A 628 -14.98 11.89 -11.89
CA SER A 628 -13.80 12.16 -12.71
C SER A 628 -13.47 13.64 -12.88
N ASN A 629 -14.37 14.55 -12.48
CA ASN A 629 -14.23 15.99 -12.67
C ASN A 629 -14.46 16.80 -11.36
N ASP A 630 -14.47 16.13 -10.21
CA ASP A 630 -14.56 16.74 -8.87
C ASP A 630 -15.70 17.73 -8.73
N ARG A 631 -16.90 17.35 -9.21
CA ARG A 631 -18.06 18.25 -9.26
C ARG A 631 -19.39 17.52 -9.07
N VAL A 632 -20.41 18.29 -8.73
CA VAL A 632 -21.81 17.84 -8.69
C VAL A 632 -22.61 18.58 -9.75
N VAL A 633 -23.50 17.85 -10.43
CA VAL A 633 -24.41 18.40 -11.44
C VAL A 633 -25.86 18.22 -11.03
N LYS A 634 -26.71 19.19 -11.40
CA LYS A 634 -28.16 19.10 -11.31
C LYS A 634 -28.72 18.70 -12.66
N ILE A 635 -29.72 17.83 -12.65
CA ILE A 635 -30.38 17.34 -13.85
C ILE A 635 -31.88 17.47 -13.64
N ASP A 636 -32.57 18.11 -14.57
CA ASP A 636 -34.03 18.11 -14.59
C ASP A 636 -34.51 16.74 -15.09
N THR A 637 -35.31 16.06 -14.30
CA THR A 637 -35.75 14.69 -14.59
C THR A 637 -36.78 14.60 -15.71
N THR A 638 -37.44 15.72 -16.03
CA THR A 638 -38.45 15.83 -17.08
C THR A 638 -37.79 16.09 -18.42
N THR A 639 -36.88 17.08 -18.49
CA THR A 639 -36.15 17.39 -19.72
C THR A 639 -34.97 16.44 -19.96
N ARG A 640 -34.47 15.79 -18.90
CA ARG A 640 -33.25 14.96 -18.90
C ARG A 640 -32.00 15.76 -19.30
N GLU A 641 -31.95 17.03 -18.90
CA GLU A 641 -30.84 17.92 -19.19
C GLU A 641 -30.23 18.49 -17.92
N GLN A 642 -28.93 18.78 -17.99
CA GLN A 642 -28.22 19.46 -16.92
C GLN A 642 -28.75 20.90 -16.73
N VAL A 643 -29.08 21.24 -15.49
CA VAL A 643 -29.59 22.55 -15.08
C VAL A 643 -28.47 23.41 -14.50
N GLY A 644 -28.09 24.45 -15.25
CA GLY A 644 -27.05 25.39 -14.83
C GLY A 644 -25.65 24.80 -14.81
N ASP A 645 -24.72 25.54 -14.20
CA ASP A 645 -23.33 25.16 -14.10
C ASP A 645 -23.10 24.06 -13.07
N ALA A 646 -22.11 23.21 -13.34
CA ALA A 646 -21.65 22.22 -12.39
C ALA A 646 -20.98 22.89 -11.19
N LEU A 647 -21.20 22.36 -10.00
CA LEU A 647 -20.60 22.87 -8.77
C LEU A 647 -19.36 22.06 -8.43
N ARG A 648 -18.18 22.69 -8.47
CA ARG A 648 -16.93 22.05 -8.02
C ARG A 648 -17.00 21.72 -6.53
N VAL A 649 -16.57 20.51 -6.19
CA VAL A 649 -16.47 19.98 -4.82
C VAL A 649 -15.04 19.50 -4.56
N GLY A 650 -14.83 18.63 -3.57
CA GLY A 650 -13.51 18.05 -3.32
C GLY A 650 -13.23 16.85 -4.23
N ASP A 651 -11.99 16.39 -4.20
CA ASP A 651 -11.49 15.33 -5.07
C ASP A 651 -12.25 14.01 -4.87
N GLU A 652 -12.61 13.38 -6.00
CA GLU A 652 -13.27 12.06 -6.07
C GLU A 652 -14.58 11.96 -5.28
N PRO A 653 -15.64 12.70 -5.67
CA PRO A 653 -16.94 12.63 -5.00
C PRO A 653 -17.58 11.25 -5.16
N SER A 654 -17.81 10.55 -4.06
CA SER A 654 -18.21 9.13 -4.01
C SER A 654 -19.67 8.91 -3.62
N ARG A 655 -20.23 9.73 -2.73
CA ARG A 655 -21.62 9.62 -2.22
C ARG A 655 -22.26 10.98 -2.05
N ILE A 656 -23.55 11.05 -2.32
CA ILE A 656 -24.37 12.26 -2.15
C ILE A 656 -25.59 11.94 -1.30
N LEU A 657 -25.88 12.80 -0.32
CA LEU A 657 -27.13 12.79 0.43
C LEU A 657 -27.81 14.16 0.36
N LEU A 658 -29.11 14.16 0.10
CA LEU A 658 -29.96 15.35 0.18
C LEU A 658 -30.67 15.35 1.54
N SER A 659 -30.68 16.50 2.22
CA SER A 659 -31.48 16.68 3.44
C SER A 659 -32.98 16.54 3.13
N PRO A 660 -33.82 16.05 4.06
CA PRO A 660 -35.24 15.82 3.77
C PRO A 660 -36.02 17.09 3.37
N ASP A 661 -35.60 18.25 3.86
CA ASP A 661 -36.14 19.56 3.50
C ASP A 661 -35.63 20.08 2.13
N SER A 662 -34.75 19.32 1.46
CA SER A 662 -34.15 19.63 0.16
C SER A 662 -33.31 20.91 0.12
N THR A 663 -32.88 21.43 1.27
CA THR A 663 -32.11 22.68 1.33
C THR A 663 -30.60 22.44 1.32
N THR A 664 -30.14 21.26 1.71
CA THR A 664 -28.71 20.97 1.91
C THR A 664 -28.31 19.65 1.27
N LEU A 665 -27.23 19.68 0.49
CA LEU A 665 -26.62 18.50 -0.11
C LEU A 665 -25.27 18.22 0.58
N TYR A 666 -25.06 17.00 1.03
CA TYR A 666 -23.80 16.51 1.58
C TYR A 666 -23.12 15.64 0.54
N VAL A 667 -21.87 15.95 0.22
CA VAL A 667 -21.09 15.26 -0.82
C VAL A 667 -19.82 14.73 -0.18
N ALA A 668 -19.69 13.40 -0.07
CA ALA A 668 -18.46 12.77 0.36
C ALA A 668 -17.43 12.84 -0.77
N ASN A 669 -16.26 13.40 -0.48
CA ASN A 669 -15.13 13.50 -1.38
C ASN A 669 -14.08 12.49 -0.89
N ALA A 670 -14.08 11.27 -1.44
CA ALA A 670 -13.29 10.16 -0.92
C ALA A 670 -11.79 10.43 -1.02
N GLY A 671 -11.34 10.91 -2.18
CA GLY A 671 -9.94 11.24 -2.46
C GLY A 671 -9.43 12.41 -1.63
N ALA A 672 -10.29 13.41 -1.36
CA ALA A 672 -9.94 14.54 -0.51
C ALA A 672 -10.08 14.27 1.00
N GLY A 673 -10.73 13.18 1.42
CA GLY A 673 -11.03 12.90 2.84
C GLY A 673 -11.88 13.98 3.49
N SER A 674 -12.90 14.48 2.79
CA SER A 674 -13.75 15.57 3.29
C SER A 674 -15.19 15.45 2.80
N ILE A 675 -16.10 16.20 3.43
CA ILE A 675 -17.49 16.34 3.01
C ILE A 675 -17.74 17.79 2.62
N SER A 676 -18.17 18.01 1.39
CA SER A 676 -18.67 19.31 0.94
C SER A 676 -20.14 19.45 1.33
N VAL A 677 -20.48 20.57 1.97
CA VAL A 677 -21.87 20.92 2.31
C VAL A 677 -22.33 21.99 1.33
N VAL A 678 -23.43 21.75 0.63
CA VAL A 678 -23.92 22.62 -0.44
C VAL A 678 -25.29 23.17 -0.09
N ASP A 679 -25.46 24.48 -0.23
CA ASP A 679 -26.76 25.15 -0.27
C ASP A 679 -27.42 24.84 -1.61
N VAL A 680 -28.55 24.14 -1.59
CA VAL A 680 -29.22 23.73 -2.83
C VAL A 680 -29.83 24.91 -3.56
N ALA A 681 -30.40 25.87 -2.82
CA ALA A 681 -31.09 27.04 -3.40
C ALA A 681 -30.08 28.02 -3.99
N ALA A 682 -29.00 28.32 -3.26
CA ALA A 682 -27.93 29.20 -3.74
C ALA A 682 -26.91 28.48 -4.64
N TRP A 683 -26.97 27.15 -4.71
CA TRP A 683 -26.08 26.29 -5.48
C TRP A 683 -24.59 26.58 -5.25
N LYS A 684 -24.19 26.59 -3.97
CA LYS A 684 -22.83 26.92 -3.55
C LYS A 684 -22.41 26.10 -2.33
N ILE A 685 -21.12 25.84 -2.18
CA ILE A 685 -20.57 25.26 -0.95
C ILE A 685 -20.72 26.26 0.20
N ILE A 686 -21.16 25.77 1.37
CA ILE A 686 -21.30 26.56 2.59
C ILE A 686 -20.21 26.16 3.58
N GLY A 687 -19.38 27.13 3.97
CA GLY A 687 -18.32 26.93 4.96
C GLY A 687 -17.14 26.15 4.40
N THR A 688 -16.25 25.73 5.29
CA THR A 688 -15.11 24.87 4.94
C THR A 688 -15.56 23.41 4.81
N PRO A 689 -15.02 22.62 3.86
CA PRO A 689 -15.26 21.19 3.80
C PRO A 689 -14.97 20.52 5.14
N ILE A 690 -15.84 19.60 5.56
CA ILE A 690 -15.75 18.92 6.84
C ILE A 690 -14.74 17.78 6.69
N ALA A 691 -13.64 17.81 7.43
CA ALA A 691 -12.64 16.75 7.38
C ALA A 691 -13.19 15.44 7.97
N VAL A 692 -13.00 14.34 7.25
CA VAL A 692 -13.34 12.97 7.68
C VAL A 692 -12.18 12.04 7.35
N ALA A 693 -12.28 10.76 7.73
CA ALA A 693 -11.28 9.78 7.31
C ALA A 693 -11.21 9.69 5.77
N PRO A 694 -10.01 9.63 5.15
CA PRO A 694 -9.85 9.37 3.73
C PRO A 694 -10.54 8.07 3.31
N ASP A 695 -10.88 7.96 2.03
CA ASP A 695 -11.60 6.81 1.48
C ASP A 695 -12.96 6.58 2.18
N SER A 696 -13.58 7.65 2.71
CA SER A 696 -14.97 7.59 3.19
C SER A 696 -15.90 7.50 2.00
N VAL A 697 -16.61 6.38 1.91
CA VAL A 697 -17.48 6.07 0.78
C VAL A 697 -18.94 6.23 1.15
N GLU A 698 -19.33 5.96 2.40
CA GLU A 698 -20.74 5.89 2.77
C GLU A 698 -21.14 6.92 3.81
N LEU A 699 -22.32 7.51 3.60
CA LEU A 699 -22.90 8.53 4.43
C LEU A 699 -24.28 8.09 4.92
N SER A 700 -24.62 8.43 6.15
CA SER A 700 -25.98 8.29 6.70
C SER A 700 -26.41 9.54 7.44
N LEU A 701 -27.60 10.06 7.17
CA LEU A 701 -28.12 11.30 7.76
C LEU A 701 -29.24 10.99 8.75
N SER A 702 -29.14 11.50 9.97
CA SER A 702 -30.23 11.55 10.95
C SER A 702 -30.73 12.99 11.10
N PRO A 703 -31.85 13.35 10.45
CA PRO A 703 -32.42 14.69 10.52
C PRO A 703 -32.95 15.02 11.92
N VAL A 704 -33.48 14.01 12.62
CA VAL A 704 -34.08 14.16 13.96
C VAL A 704 -33.02 14.52 15.00
N LYS A 705 -31.84 13.90 14.94
CA LYS A 705 -30.71 14.20 15.82
C LYS A 705 -29.79 15.30 15.28
N ARG A 706 -30.04 15.76 14.05
CA ARG A 706 -29.15 16.71 13.33
C ARG A 706 -27.71 16.19 13.28
N ARG A 707 -27.59 14.95 12.82
CA ARG A 707 -26.32 14.22 12.73
C ARG A 707 -26.10 13.66 11.33
N LEU A 708 -24.88 13.79 10.83
CA LEU A 708 -24.38 13.08 9.66
C LEU A 708 -23.30 12.10 10.13
N TYR A 709 -23.35 10.88 9.63
CA TYR A 709 -22.40 9.82 9.93
C TYR A 709 -21.65 9.47 8.65
N ALA A 710 -20.32 9.48 8.71
CA ALA A 710 -19.45 9.17 7.59
C ALA A 710 -18.65 7.91 7.90
N LEU A 711 -18.92 6.83 7.17
CA LEU A 711 -18.22 5.56 7.30
C LEU A 711 -16.99 5.55 6.39
N SER A 712 -15.86 5.10 6.93
CA SER A 712 -14.65 4.83 6.16
C SER A 712 -14.28 3.36 6.32
N ALA A 713 -14.37 2.62 5.21
CA ALA A 713 -14.10 1.19 5.19
C ALA A 713 -12.65 0.87 5.56
N LYS A 714 -11.71 1.67 5.05
CA LYS A 714 -10.28 1.49 5.30
C LYS A 714 -9.86 1.77 6.73
N SER A 715 -10.47 2.77 7.37
CA SER A 715 -10.17 3.10 8.77
C SER A 715 -11.02 2.31 9.76
N GLU A 716 -12.07 1.63 9.30
CA GLU A 716 -13.05 0.93 10.13
C GLU A 716 -13.66 1.85 11.21
N THR A 717 -13.90 3.10 10.82
CA THR A 717 -14.47 4.12 11.71
C THR A 717 -15.66 4.84 11.10
N ILE A 718 -16.49 5.39 11.99
CA ILE A 718 -17.59 6.28 11.68
C ILE A 718 -17.28 7.65 12.29
N THR A 719 -17.25 8.67 11.46
CA THR A 719 -17.18 10.06 11.93
C THR A 719 -18.58 10.61 12.10
N GLU A 720 -18.94 11.00 13.32
CA GLU A 720 -20.20 11.69 13.63
C GLU A 720 -20.01 13.20 13.47
N ILE A 721 -20.97 13.86 12.82
CA ILE A 721 -20.91 15.28 12.46
C ILE A 721 -22.22 15.94 12.86
N ASP A 722 -22.15 17.06 13.56
CA ASP A 722 -23.29 17.91 13.87
C ASP A 722 -23.63 18.77 12.64
N THR A 723 -24.85 18.67 12.14
CA THR A 723 -25.23 19.31 10.86
C THR A 723 -25.45 20.81 10.97
N ASP A 724 -25.71 21.34 12.18
CA ASP A 724 -25.92 22.77 12.41
C ASP A 724 -24.56 23.51 12.46
N THR A 725 -23.64 22.97 13.25
CA THR A 725 -22.31 23.54 13.45
C THR A 725 -21.32 23.12 12.36
N ARG A 726 -21.60 22.01 11.66
CA ARG A 726 -20.70 21.36 10.68
C ARG A 726 -19.36 20.96 11.29
N GLN A 727 -19.39 20.57 12.57
CA GLN A 727 -18.24 20.09 13.30
C GLN A 727 -18.40 18.63 13.66
N THR A 728 -17.29 17.92 13.78
CA THR A 728 -17.29 16.55 14.26
C THR A 728 -17.71 16.50 15.73
N VAL A 729 -18.45 15.46 16.09
CA VAL A 729 -18.94 15.24 17.45
C VAL A 729 -18.11 14.12 18.07
N GLY A 730 -17.31 14.45 19.08
CA GLY A 730 -16.47 13.47 19.77
C GLY A 730 -15.39 12.83 18.89
N GLY A 731 -14.85 11.70 19.36
CA GLY A 731 -13.91 10.87 18.58
C GLY A 731 -14.62 9.88 17.64
N PRO A 732 -13.90 9.25 16.69
CA PRO A 732 -14.49 8.27 15.77
C PRO A 732 -15.15 7.09 16.51
N LEU A 733 -16.27 6.60 16.00
CA LEU A 733 -16.92 5.38 16.48
C LEU A 733 -16.32 4.18 15.73
N ALA A 734 -16.16 3.04 16.41
CA ALA A 734 -15.77 1.81 15.75
C ALA A 734 -16.93 1.28 14.89
N SER A 735 -16.71 1.02 13.60
CA SER A 735 -17.74 0.47 12.71
C SER A 735 -17.90 -1.04 12.84
N GLY A 736 -16.80 -1.74 13.12
CA GLY A 736 -16.64 -3.18 12.90
C GLY A 736 -15.77 -3.46 11.65
N PRO A 737 -15.32 -4.71 11.49
CA PRO A 737 -14.32 -5.08 10.49
C PRO A 737 -14.88 -5.06 9.07
N ASN A 738 -14.08 -4.56 8.14
CA ASN A 738 -14.40 -4.43 6.70
C ASN A 738 -15.86 -4.00 6.44
N PRO A 739 -16.22 -2.76 6.83
CA PRO A 739 -17.60 -2.32 6.77
C PRO A 739 -17.97 -1.95 5.32
N GLY A 740 -19.13 -2.44 4.86
CA GLY A 740 -19.66 -2.17 3.53
C GLY A 740 -20.46 -0.87 3.47
N ASP A 741 -21.44 -0.72 4.37
CA ASP A 741 -22.38 0.40 4.37
C ASP A 741 -22.89 0.71 5.79
N ILE A 742 -23.47 1.90 5.96
CA ILE A 742 -24.01 2.43 7.22
C ILE A 742 -25.43 2.98 7.06
N ALA A 743 -26.31 2.58 7.97
CA ALA A 743 -27.66 3.13 8.07
C ALA A 743 -27.95 3.60 9.50
N VAL A 744 -28.65 4.72 9.64
CA VAL A 744 -29.19 5.20 10.92
C VAL A 744 -30.70 4.98 10.98
N ASP A 745 -31.23 4.55 12.12
CA ASP A 745 -32.70 4.43 12.26
C ASP A 745 -33.41 5.79 12.20
N ALA A 746 -34.73 5.73 12.01
CA ALA A 746 -35.58 6.93 11.90
C ALA A 746 -35.55 7.83 13.15
N LYS A 747 -35.19 7.29 14.32
CA LYS A 747 -35.08 8.06 15.57
C LYS A 747 -33.69 8.66 15.78
N GLY A 748 -32.69 8.22 15.02
CA GLY A 748 -31.29 8.54 15.24
C GLY A 748 -30.72 7.89 16.50
N GLU A 749 -31.28 6.80 17.01
CA GLU A 749 -30.85 6.14 18.26
C GLU A 749 -29.89 4.98 18.00
N ARG A 750 -29.93 4.39 16.80
CA ARG A 750 -29.10 3.26 16.39
C ARG A 750 -28.44 3.48 15.04
N LEU A 751 -27.15 3.18 14.95
CA LEU A 751 -26.43 2.96 13.70
C LEU A 751 -26.30 1.47 13.45
N TYR A 752 -26.50 1.10 12.19
CA TYR A 752 -26.32 -0.24 11.66
C TYR A 752 -25.17 -0.20 10.67
N VAL A 753 -24.20 -1.09 10.84
CA VAL A 753 -23.05 -1.19 9.94
C VAL A 753 -22.98 -2.60 9.39
N ALA A 754 -22.95 -2.75 8.07
CA ALA A 754 -22.77 -4.03 7.42
C ALA A 754 -21.29 -4.44 7.48
N ASN A 755 -20.98 -5.57 8.11
CA ASN A 755 -19.61 -6.12 8.19
C ASN A 755 -19.46 -7.24 7.16
N GLN A 756 -18.81 -6.95 6.02
CA GLN A 756 -18.78 -7.86 4.86
C GLN A 756 -18.19 -9.22 5.23
N ASP A 757 -16.96 -9.25 5.73
CA ASP A 757 -16.23 -10.50 6.00
C ASP A 757 -16.85 -11.30 7.16
N ALA A 758 -17.46 -10.61 8.13
CA ALA A 758 -18.06 -11.25 9.28
C ALA A 758 -19.46 -11.81 9.00
N GLY A 759 -20.13 -11.39 7.92
CA GLY A 759 -21.51 -11.80 7.63
C GLY A 759 -22.53 -11.30 8.67
N THR A 760 -22.23 -10.15 9.28
CA THR A 760 -23.02 -9.58 10.39
C THR A 760 -23.34 -8.11 10.17
N VAL A 761 -24.29 -7.57 10.95
CA VAL A 761 -24.55 -6.14 11.09
C VAL A 761 -24.28 -5.70 12.52
N SER A 762 -23.32 -4.79 12.71
CA SER A 762 -23.08 -4.14 14.01
C SER A 762 -24.21 -3.19 14.34
N VAL A 763 -24.60 -3.09 15.61
CA VAL A 763 -25.60 -2.13 16.09
C VAL A 763 -24.95 -1.25 17.15
N ILE A 764 -24.89 0.06 16.90
CA ILE A 764 -24.22 1.04 17.75
C ILE A 764 -25.26 2.02 18.30
N ASP A 765 -25.27 2.23 19.60
CA ASP A 765 -26.10 3.24 20.24
C ASP A 765 -25.47 4.62 20.02
N THR A 766 -26.22 5.54 19.40
CA THR A 766 -25.71 6.88 19.06
C THR A 766 -25.53 7.78 20.28
N THR A 767 -26.22 7.49 21.38
CA THR A 767 -26.16 8.30 22.61
C THR A 767 -24.99 7.86 23.47
N THR A 768 -24.83 6.55 23.69
CA THR A 768 -23.69 6.02 24.46
C THR A 768 -22.42 5.91 23.63
N ARG A 769 -22.54 5.94 22.29
CA ARG A 769 -21.43 5.84 21.33
C ARG A 769 -20.67 4.51 21.48
N GLN A 770 -21.40 3.46 21.83
CA GLN A 770 -20.90 2.10 22.09
C GLN A 770 -21.77 1.07 21.38
N PRO A 771 -21.29 -0.17 21.18
CA PRO A 771 -22.11 -1.27 20.70
C PRO A 771 -23.36 -1.42 21.59
N ALA A 772 -24.55 -1.31 20.99
CA ALA A 772 -25.80 -1.48 21.71
C ALA A 772 -26.04 -2.94 22.11
N ARG A 773 -25.42 -3.87 21.36
CA ARG A 773 -25.60 -5.32 21.46
C ARG A 773 -24.58 -6.06 20.61
N ASN A 774 -24.59 -7.39 20.71
CA ASN A 774 -23.85 -8.26 19.80
C ASN A 774 -24.33 -8.10 18.35
N PRO A 775 -23.41 -8.16 17.36
CA PRO A 775 -23.74 -8.07 15.95
C PRO A 775 -24.81 -9.08 15.51
N ILE A 776 -25.69 -8.65 14.60
CA ILE A 776 -26.80 -9.45 14.07
C ILE A 776 -26.27 -10.28 12.90
N LYS A 777 -26.37 -11.61 12.96
CA LYS A 777 -26.02 -12.49 11.83
C LYS A 777 -27.06 -12.37 10.72
N VAL A 778 -26.61 -12.11 9.50
CA VAL A 778 -27.48 -11.79 8.34
C VAL A 778 -27.20 -12.61 7.08
N GLY A 779 -26.10 -13.37 7.03
CA GLY A 779 -25.72 -14.17 5.87
C GLY A 779 -24.37 -13.77 5.30
N SER A 780 -24.06 -14.17 4.07
CA SER A 780 -22.75 -13.95 3.45
C SER A 780 -22.62 -12.53 2.88
N GLU A 781 -21.55 -11.85 3.27
CA GLU A 781 -21.05 -10.61 2.67
C GLU A 781 -22.08 -9.48 2.54
N PRO A 782 -22.66 -8.99 3.65
CA PRO A 782 -23.53 -7.83 3.62
C PRO A 782 -22.75 -6.60 3.13
N GLY A 783 -23.11 -6.09 1.96
CA GLY A 783 -22.41 -4.99 1.28
C GLY A 783 -23.14 -3.65 1.32
N ASP A 784 -24.48 -3.66 1.37
CA ASP A 784 -25.32 -2.45 1.30
C ASP A 784 -26.53 -2.56 2.24
N LEU A 785 -26.99 -1.42 2.76
CA LEU A 785 -28.05 -1.29 3.76
C LEU A 785 -29.15 -0.34 3.27
N ALA A 786 -30.28 -0.90 2.82
CA ALA A 786 -31.43 -0.11 2.41
C ALA A 786 -32.45 0.02 3.56
N LEU A 787 -32.63 1.24 4.09
CA LEU A 787 -33.67 1.51 5.09
C LEU A 787 -35.02 1.79 4.42
N GLY A 788 -36.01 0.96 4.73
CA GLY A 788 -37.40 1.14 4.30
C GLY A 788 -38.16 2.16 5.17
N PRO A 789 -39.21 2.80 4.62
CA PRO A 789 -39.99 3.83 5.33
C PRO A 789 -40.79 3.28 6.52
N ASP A 790 -40.98 1.96 6.60
CA ASP A 790 -41.67 1.26 7.69
C ASP A 790 -40.75 0.97 8.90
N GLY A 791 -39.45 1.23 8.77
CA GLY A 791 -38.41 0.90 9.74
C GLY A 791 -37.81 -0.49 9.55
N ALA A 792 -38.09 -1.18 8.44
CA ALA A 792 -37.36 -2.37 8.04
C ALA A 792 -36.01 -1.97 7.43
N LEU A 793 -34.93 -2.59 7.88
CA LEU A 793 -33.60 -2.46 7.30
C LEU A 793 -33.31 -3.70 6.45
N TYR A 794 -33.20 -3.51 5.14
CA TYR A 794 -32.84 -4.55 4.19
C TYR A 794 -31.33 -4.62 4.05
N VAL A 795 -30.77 -5.77 4.35
CA VAL A 795 -29.33 -6.02 4.32
C VAL A 795 -29.01 -6.84 3.08
N ILE A 796 -28.31 -6.24 2.14
CA ILE A 796 -28.01 -6.84 0.83
C ILE A 796 -26.66 -7.53 0.90
N GLY A 797 -26.64 -8.84 0.70
CA GLY A 797 -25.43 -9.61 0.49
C GLY A 797 -25.28 -10.07 -0.95
N ARG A 798 -24.14 -10.68 -1.27
CA ARG A 798 -23.78 -11.08 -2.65
C ARG A 798 -24.88 -11.87 -3.37
N SER A 799 -25.55 -12.81 -2.72
CA SER A 799 -26.59 -13.65 -3.35
C SER A 799 -27.85 -13.81 -2.50
N SER A 800 -28.03 -12.92 -1.52
CA SER A 800 -29.19 -12.97 -0.64
C SER A 800 -29.46 -11.62 0.00
N TYR A 801 -30.65 -11.43 0.54
CA TYR A 801 -30.92 -10.32 1.45
C TYR A 801 -31.59 -10.79 2.74
N SER A 802 -31.37 -10.04 3.82
CA SER A 802 -31.99 -10.24 5.13
C SER A 802 -32.75 -9.00 5.55
N VAL A 803 -33.69 -9.14 6.49
CA VAL A 803 -34.50 -8.02 6.99
C VAL A 803 -34.35 -7.90 8.50
N ILE A 804 -33.98 -6.72 8.97
CA ILE A 804 -33.89 -6.36 10.40
C ILE A 804 -35.02 -5.38 10.71
N ASN A 805 -35.85 -5.69 11.71
CA ASN A 805 -36.81 -4.72 12.23
C ASN A 805 -36.11 -3.79 13.23
N THR A 806 -35.90 -2.54 12.85
CA THR A 806 -35.16 -1.57 13.68
C THR A 806 -35.88 -1.17 14.97
N LYS A 807 -37.20 -1.42 15.10
CA LYS A 807 -37.99 -1.05 16.29
C LYS A 807 -37.80 -2.00 17.47
N VAL A 808 -37.60 -3.27 17.18
CA VAL A 808 -37.47 -4.34 18.19
C VAL A 808 -36.09 -4.98 18.17
N GLU A 809 -35.29 -4.70 17.14
CA GLU A 809 -33.96 -5.27 16.88
C GLU A 809 -33.94 -6.83 16.90
N THR A 810 -35.10 -7.49 16.95
CA THR A 810 -35.23 -8.95 16.87
C THR A 810 -35.26 -9.36 15.41
N SER A 811 -34.29 -10.15 14.98
CA SER A 811 -34.31 -10.77 13.65
C SER A 811 -34.95 -12.17 13.71
N ARG A 812 -35.68 -12.52 12.65
CA ARG A 812 -35.70 -13.89 12.10
C ARG A 812 -34.93 -13.79 10.77
N PRO A 813 -33.59 -13.69 10.78
CA PRO A 813 -32.81 -13.36 9.61
C PRO A 813 -32.66 -14.66 8.79
N THR A 814 -33.73 -15.07 8.12
CA THR A 814 -33.64 -16.12 7.12
C THR A 814 -33.31 -15.41 5.81
N PRO A 815 -32.10 -15.59 5.27
CA PRO A 815 -31.72 -14.93 4.02
C PRO A 815 -32.65 -15.36 2.89
N PHE A 816 -33.18 -14.41 2.15
CA PHE A 816 -33.94 -14.64 0.92
C PHE A 816 -32.98 -14.64 -0.25
N THR A 817 -33.10 -15.63 -1.13
CA THR A 817 -32.17 -15.80 -2.25
C THR A 817 -32.34 -14.72 -3.31
N LEU A 818 -31.21 -14.21 -3.80
CA LEU A 818 -31.10 -13.38 -4.99
C LEU A 818 -30.25 -14.12 -6.03
N PRO A 819 -30.75 -14.34 -7.26
CA PRO A 819 -30.12 -15.24 -8.22
C PRO A 819 -28.80 -14.73 -8.87
N ALA A 820 -28.20 -13.62 -8.39
CA ALA A 820 -26.91 -13.11 -8.88
C ALA A 820 -26.28 -12.10 -7.90
N ASP A 821 -25.02 -11.73 -8.18
CA ASP A 821 -24.19 -10.83 -7.38
C ASP A 821 -24.86 -9.47 -7.17
N SER A 822 -25.44 -9.23 -5.99
CA SER A 822 -26.19 -8.03 -5.64
C SER A 822 -25.30 -7.04 -4.88
N ARG A 823 -25.37 -5.76 -5.24
CA ARG A 823 -24.40 -4.75 -4.79
C ARG A 823 -25.03 -3.51 -4.16
N VAL A 824 -26.10 -2.98 -4.74
CA VAL A 824 -26.75 -1.74 -4.29
C VAL A 824 -28.25 -1.94 -4.30
N ALA A 825 -28.96 -1.41 -3.31
CA ALA A 825 -30.40 -1.43 -3.26
C ALA A 825 -31.01 -0.13 -2.71
N VAL A 826 -32.25 0.10 -3.10
CA VAL A 826 -33.11 1.16 -2.58
C VAL A 826 -34.46 0.54 -2.24
N ALA A 827 -35.04 0.90 -1.10
CA ALA A 827 -36.34 0.39 -0.68
C ALA A 827 -37.39 1.50 -0.67
N ASP A 828 -38.60 1.20 -1.12
CA ASP A 828 -39.80 1.98 -0.88
C ASP A 828 -40.77 1.21 0.05
N SER A 829 -41.99 1.71 0.22
CA SER A 829 -43.02 1.08 1.08
C SER A 829 -43.53 -0.30 0.61
N LYS A 830 -43.30 -0.67 -0.66
CA LYS A 830 -43.84 -1.86 -1.33
C LYS A 830 -42.77 -2.72 -1.99
N ASN A 831 -41.66 -2.13 -2.42
CA ASN A 831 -40.63 -2.78 -3.22
C ASN A 831 -39.23 -2.50 -2.68
N LEU A 832 -38.36 -3.48 -2.84
CA LEU A 832 -36.91 -3.35 -2.77
C LEU A 832 -36.35 -3.47 -4.19
N TYR A 833 -35.64 -2.44 -4.63
CA TYR A 833 -34.98 -2.36 -5.94
C TYR A 833 -33.52 -2.72 -5.76
N VAL A 834 -33.05 -3.78 -6.44
CA VAL A 834 -31.69 -4.31 -6.25
C VAL A 834 -30.96 -4.31 -7.58
N LEU A 835 -29.78 -3.69 -7.57
CA LEU A 835 -28.82 -3.70 -8.65
C LEU A 835 -27.69 -4.69 -8.35
N GLY A 836 -27.24 -5.39 -9.38
CA GLY A 836 -26.25 -6.43 -9.28
C GLY A 836 -25.64 -6.78 -10.63
N ARG A 837 -24.94 -7.91 -10.70
CA ARG A 837 -24.23 -8.38 -11.88
C ARG A 837 -24.33 -9.89 -12.03
N SER A 838 -24.42 -10.35 -13.27
CA SER A 838 -24.43 -11.77 -13.63
C SER A 838 -23.48 -11.99 -14.81
N GLY A 839 -22.23 -12.38 -14.51
CA GLY A 839 -21.19 -12.50 -15.52
C GLY A 839 -20.77 -11.14 -16.06
N ARG A 840 -21.07 -10.87 -17.35
CA ARG A 840 -20.76 -9.58 -17.99
C ARG A 840 -21.92 -8.58 -17.95
N ASP A 841 -23.14 -9.07 -17.72
CA ASP A 841 -24.36 -8.25 -17.75
C ASP A 841 -24.69 -7.74 -16.35
N ASP A 842 -25.31 -6.57 -16.28
CA ASP A 842 -25.86 -6.01 -15.06
C ASP A 842 -27.29 -6.53 -14.85
N THR A 843 -27.64 -6.79 -13.58
CA THR A 843 -28.97 -7.27 -13.22
C THR A 843 -29.69 -6.22 -12.40
N PHE A 844 -30.92 -5.89 -12.77
CA PHE A 844 -31.82 -5.07 -11.96
C PHE A 844 -33.04 -5.90 -11.56
N ARG A 845 -33.43 -5.83 -10.29
CA ARG A 845 -34.54 -6.63 -9.74
C ARG A 845 -35.45 -5.75 -8.89
N VAL A 846 -36.74 -6.05 -8.95
CA VAL A 846 -37.74 -5.49 -8.05
C VAL A 846 -38.28 -6.64 -7.22
N VAL A 847 -38.08 -6.56 -5.91
CA VAL A 847 -38.56 -7.52 -4.92
C VAL A 847 -39.76 -6.90 -4.23
N ASP A 848 -40.88 -7.60 -4.21
CA ASP A 848 -42.03 -7.19 -3.39
C ASP A 848 -41.73 -7.50 -1.93
N VAL A 849 -41.70 -6.48 -1.06
CA VAL A 849 -41.27 -6.69 0.34
C VAL A 849 -42.29 -7.43 1.19
N GLY A 850 -43.57 -7.49 0.77
CA GLY A 850 -44.60 -8.27 1.43
C GLY A 850 -44.46 -9.77 1.19
N SER A 851 -44.39 -10.17 -0.07
CA SER A 851 -44.25 -11.56 -0.52
C SER A 851 -42.81 -12.07 -0.50
N ARG A 852 -41.83 -11.16 -0.46
CA ARG A 852 -40.38 -11.42 -0.44
C ARG A 852 -39.87 -12.11 -1.70
N GLN A 853 -40.62 -12.00 -2.79
CA GLN A 853 -40.30 -12.59 -4.09
C GLN A 853 -39.83 -11.51 -5.07
N VAL A 854 -38.94 -11.92 -5.97
CA VAL A 854 -38.60 -11.10 -7.14
C VAL A 854 -39.83 -11.08 -8.06
N ILE A 855 -40.43 -9.91 -8.23
CA ILE A 855 -41.62 -9.73 -9.08
C ILE A 855 -41.28 -9.21 -10.48
N ARG A 856 -40.12 -8.57 -10.64
CA ARG A 856 -39.61 -8.06 -11.92
C ARG A 856 -38.09 -8.16 -11.97
N SER A 857 -37.55 -8.40 -13.16
CA SER A 857 -36.11 -8.43 -13.38
C SER A 857 -35.74 -7.96 -14.78
N LEU A 858 -34.58 -7.34 -14.89
CA LEU A 858 -33.88 -7.01 -16.14
C LEU A 858 -32.45 -7.55 -16.01
N THR A 859 -31.93 -8.10 -17.10
CA THR A 859 -30.51 -8.45 -17.23
C THR A 859 -30.06 -7.92 -18.57
N ASP A 860 -29.14 -6.96 -18.55
CA ASP A 860 -28.71 -6.21 -19.73
C ASP A 860 -27.33 -5.59 -19.47
N ASP A 861 -26.63 -5.15 -20.52
CA ASP A 861 -25.39 -4.39 -20.36
C ASP A 861 -25.73 -2.93 -20.07
N LEU A 862 -25.81 -2.59 -18.78
CA LEU A 862 -26.07 -1.22 -18.31
C LEU A 862 -24.77 -0.42 -18.14
N GLY A 863 -23.64 -0.91 -18.65
CA GLY A 863 -22.36 -0.20 -18.61
C GLY A 863 -21.60 -0.34 -17.29
N PHE A 864 -21.74 -1.47 -16.60
CA PHE A 864 -21.23 -1.66 -15.24
C PHE A 864 -21.91 -0.69 -14.28
N ALA A 865 -23.16 -1.00 -13.96
CA ALA A 865 -23.99 -0.17 -13.10
C ALA A 865 -23.44 -0.08 -11.67
N VAL A 866 -23.42 1.15 -11.11
CA VAL A 866 -22.78 1.44 -9.80
C VAL A 866 -23.73 2.13 -8.83
N GLY A 867 -24.57 3.06 -9.27
CA GLY A 867 -25.47 3.81 -8.42
C GLY A 867 -26.94 3.66 -8.84
N LEU A 868 -27.84 3.80 -7.89
CA LEU A 868 -29.29 3.63 -8.08
C LEU A 868 -30.07 4.74 -7.36
N ALA A 869 -31.02 5.37 -8.06
CA ALA A 869 -32.02 6.25 -7.46
C ALA A 869 -33.41 5.95 -8.07
N VAL A 870 -34.46 6.01 -7.26
CA VAL A 870 -35.82 5.63 -7.66
C VAL A 870 -36.78 6.77 -7.36
N SER A 871 -37.67 7.08 -8.29
CA SER A 871 -38.74 8.07 -8.08
C SER A 871 -39.73 7.63 -7.00
N ALA A 872 -40.40 8.57 -6.35
CA ALA A 872 -41.34 8.29 -5.28
C ALA A 872 -42.50 7.37 -5.71
N ASP A 873 -42.89 7.42 -6.98
CA ASP A 873 -43.91 6.55 -7.58
C ASP A 873 -43.37 5.18 -8.06
N GLY A 874 -42.06 4.97 -7.98
CA GLY A 874 -41.37 3.76 -8.41
C GLY A 874 -41.37 3.54 -9.93
N ARG A 875 -41.77 4.53 -10.75
CA ARG A 875 -41.90 4.39 -12.21
C ARG A 875 -40.64 4.77 -12.96
N ARG A 876 -39.77 5.60 -12.39
CA ARG A 876 -38.49 5.98 -13.00
C ARG A 876 -37.35 5.55 -12.09
N ILE A 877 -36.41 4.83 -12.67
CA ILE A 877 -35.22 4.37 -11.98
C ILE A 877 -34.02 4.94 -12.73
N TYR A 878 -33.13 5.59 -12.01
CA TYR A 878 -31.91 6.18 -12.53
C TYR A 878 -30.74 5.30 -12.12
N VAL A 879 -29.96 4.86 -13.10
CA VAL A 879 -28.83 3.97 -12.91
C VAL A 879 -27.58 4.64 -13.45
N SER A 880 -26.60 4.89 -12.59
CA SER A 880 -25.29 5.36 -13.03
C SER A 880 -24.37 4.19 -13.35
N ASN A 881 -23.37 4.40 -14.20
CA ASN A 881 -22.54 3.33 -14.72
C ASN A 881 -21.10 3.81 -15.00
N PHE A 882 -20.14 2.89 -15.09
CA PHE A 882 -18.71 3.20 -15.19
C PHE A 882 -18.19 3.25 -16.63
N SER A 883 -18.67 2.35 -17.51
CA SER A 883 -18.07 2.15 -18.83
C SER A 883 -18.73 2.96 -19.95
N GLN A 884 -19.93 3.48 -19.72
CA GLN A 884 -20.69 4.28 -20.69
C GLN A 884 -20.99 5.68 -20.13
N PRO A 885 -20.82 6.74 -20.93
CA PRO A 885 -21.09 8.10 -20.46
C PRO A 885 -22.60 8.30 -20.21
N GLY A 886 -22.96 8.74 -18.99
CA GLY A 886 -24.31 9.19 -18.65
C GLY A 886 -25.03 8.33 -17.60
N ILE A 887 -26.32 8.64 -17.40
CA ILE A 887 -27.20 7.95 -16.44
C ILE A 887 -28.33 7.28 -17.21
N VAL A 888 -28.46 5.96 -17.09
CA VAL A 888 -29.51 5.19 -17.73
C VAL A 888 -30.81 5.37 -16.96
N VAL A 889 -31.91 5.58 -17.67
CA VAL A 889 -33.26 5.69 -17.09
C VAL A 889 -34.04 4.42 -17.42
N LEU A 890 -34.52 3.70 -16.41
CA LEU A 890 -35.38 2.53 -16.56
C LEU A 890 -36.84 2.87 -16.20
N ASP A 891 -37.78 2.20 -16.87
CA ASP A 891 -39.20 2.19 -16.50
C ASP A 891 -39.47 1.11 -15.44
N GLY A 892 -39.90 1.50 -14.25
CA GLY A 892 -40.15 0.58 -13.13
C GLY A 892 -41.37 -0.33 -13.30
N ALA A 893 -42.29 -0.03 -14.23
CA ALA A 893 -43.45 -0.90 -14.49
C ALA A 893 -43.03 -2.23 -15.16
N GLY A 894 -42.06 -2.15 -16.07
CA GLY A 894 -41.38 -3.28 -16.69
C GLY A 894 -39.94 -2.87 -16.97
N PRO A 895 -38.96 -3.27 -16.12
CA PRO A 895 -37.62 -2.71 -16.13
C PRO A 895 -37.00 -2.88 -17.50
N LYS A 896 -36.94 -1.77 -18.24
CA LYS A 896 -36.33 -1.64 -19.56
C LYS A 896 -35.73 -0.25 -19.64
N ALA A 897 -34.62 -0.11 -20.36
CA ALA A 897 -34.05 1.20 -20.62
C ALA A 897 -34.99 2.04 -21.50
N VAL A 898 -35.31 3.25 -21.03
CA VAL A 898 -36.17 4.23 -21.71
C VAL A 898 -35.43 5.53 -22.06
N GLY A 899 -34.12 5.56 -21.82
CA GLY A 899 -33.23 6.64 -22.29
C GLY A 899 -31.95 6.75 -21.46
N VAL A 900 -31.08 7.66 -21.89
CA VAL A 900 -29.81 7.98 -21.22
C VAL A 900 -29.74 9.50 -21.04
N ILE A 901 -29.30 9.93 -19.87
CA ILE A 901 -29.04 11.34 -19.54
C ILE A 901 -27.54 11.59 -19.74
N GLY A 902 -27.19 12.46 -20.68
CA GLY A 902 -25.81 12.87 -20.91
C GLY A 902 -25.34 13.91 -19.90
N LEU A 903 -24.11 13.74 -19.40
CA LEU A 903 -23.43 14.73 -18.56
C LEU A 903 -22.53 15.60 -19.45
N LYS A 904 -22.61 16.93 -19.31
CA LYS A 904 -21.75 17.85 -20.09
C LYS A 904 -20.31 17.78 -19.59
N ARG A 905 -19.32 17.93 -20.47
CA ARG A 905 -17.90 18.01 -20.08
C ARG A 905 -17.60 19.34 -19.41
#